data_AF-A0A962GQZ9-F1
#
_entry.id   AF-A0A962GQZ9-F1
#
_cell.length_a   1.000
_cell.length_b   1.000
_cell.length_c   1.000
_cell.angle_alpha   90.00
_cell.angle_beta   90.00
_cell.angle_gamma   90.00
#
_symmetry.space_group_name_H-M   'P 1'
#
loop_
_entity.id
_entity.type
_entity.pdbx_description
1 polymer ?
#
loop_
_entity_poly.entity_id
_entity_poly.type
_entity_poly.pdbx_seq_one_letter_code
_entity_poly.pdbx_strand_id
1 'polypeptide(L)'
;MQLPDRVDVAKAQQQVGAVDARGNVIVVDFDGDYDRFLSDSSSNVLARQQVAEQVLRSGQGELDNRFDFLVIFTEFPVDLGPNTTGVNWSVSNAVEGIGRPIFHSSGSFGSRRLLSIIDMRNALVEPVTPGSFQEDQVLDTLMHELMHQWGSHLRLDLPGLPADVLLGSGGVHWSALLSTDASVMYGARWQLLPDMRARSIGVREQYGPLDLYAAGWLDAEELPPITLLESSDLASSALPEIGVEITATARTLGAADIVAANGARVPDQNGSQKHFKAALVLLKRSGAPASEAVLDRIEAFRLRAQDRFSALTLGRAHLELGYEAPSATAQAPPERMLSGQCGEVGQPDCATGTEGAVQWLLTTQRADGSWADKPQTAVRDTLLAIAALQAAMPDGHASIDQAIAWLATVTPADVEQKAALLQSGLIGLAAESALVADLRQTRTPFGSEASFGAQGSRRASTLETAQVLGASVSLQARGREPVAPIDELLEAVVNLRQANPAANPPSDAQFCWARESRGGCDGLSTLAALRAIAAVGVTAGQLDDTRGILLSLEVDPDGAQLAERLHVMQALGLADDARVQALDGSLRAAQRVDGSWAGSVSATAESLRWLIARNLPDLQPAGPIEVDAPSSVVGLP
;
A
#
# COMPACT_ATOMS: atom_id res chain seq x y z
N MET A 1 -14.42 -19.34 -7.41
CA MET A 1 -15.06 -20.65 -7.73
C MET A 1 -15.79 -21.15 -6.48
N GLN A 2 -17.06 -21.56 -6.56
CA GLN A 2 -17.80 -22.08 -5.40
C GLN A 2 -17.40 -23.54 -5.12
N LEU A 3 -17.15 -23.86 -3.86
CA LEU A 3 -16.72 -25.19 -3.43
C LEU A 3 -17.95 -26.07 -3.11
N PRO A 4 -17.94 -27.38 -3.45
CA PRO A 4 -19.01 -28.29 -3.07
C PRO A 4 -19.03 -28.54 -1.55
N ASP A 5 -20.23 -28.73 -0.98
CA ASP A 5 -20.47 -28.78 0.48
C ASP A 5 -19.86 -29.98 1.22
N ARG A 6 -19.35 -30.99 0.50
CA ARG A 6 -18.58 -32.12 1.05
C ARG A 6 -17.91 -32.90 -0.07
N VAL A 7 -16.61 -33.14 0.04
CA VAL A 7 -15.90 -34.12 -0.78
C VAL A 7 -15.64 -35.35 0.11
N ASP A 8 -16.12 -36.52 -0.31
CA ASP A 8 -15.87 -37.79 0.36
C ASP A 8 -14.36 -38.04 0.48
N VAL A 9 -13.92 -38.31 1.72
CA VAL A 9 -12.51 -38.38 2.16
C VAL A 9 -11.82 -39.69 1.73
N ALA A 10 -11.87 -40.01 0.45
CA ALA A 10 -11.21 -41.21 -0.07
C ALA A 10 -10.57 -40.98 -1.44
N LYS A 11 -9.41 -40.31 -1.45
CA LYS A 11 -8.23 -40.63 -2.30
C LYS A 11 -7.05 -39.69 -2.00
N ALA A 12 -5.88 -40.32 -1.81
CA ALA A 12 -4.55 -39.76 -1.54
C ALA A 12 -4.42 -38.89 -0.28
N GLN A 13 -3.74 -39.43 0.74
CA GLN A 13 -3.26 -38.66 1.90
C GLN A 13 -2.24 -37.62 1.40
N GLN A 14 -2.69 -36.40 1.13
CA GLN A 14 -1.77 -35.27 1.08
C GLN A 14 -1.29 -35.07 2.52
N GLN A 15 0.03 -34.99 2.72
CA GLN A 15 0.62 -34.87 4.04
C GLN A 15 0.82 -33.39 4.32
N VAL A 16 -0.11 -32.81 5.07
CA VAL A 16 0.11 -31.52 5.72
C VAL A 16 0.83 -31.80 7.03
N GLY A 17 2.06 -31.33 7.13
CA GLY A 17 2.99 -31.64 8.21
C GLY A 17 3.00 -30.59 9.31
N ALA A 18 4.21 -30.31 9.83
CA ALA A 18 4.40 -29.35 10.90
C ALA A 18 3.92 -27.95 10.48
N VAL A 19 3.25 -27.28 11.39
CA VAL A 19 2.94 -25.85 11.29
C VAL A 19 3.85 -25.12 12.26
N ASP A 20 4.45 -24.07 11.76
CA ASP A 20 5.31 -23.20 12.53
C ASP A 20 5.01 -21.74 12.20
N ALA A 21 5.26 -20.84 13.13
CA ALA A 21 5.11 -19.41 12.90
C ALA A 21 6.50 -18.76 12.78
N ARG A 22 6.67 -17.95 11.74
CA ARG A 22 7.88 -17.16 11.48
C ARG A 22 7.46 -15.70 11.34
N GLY A 23 7.53 -14.97 12.46
CA GLY A 23 6.96 -13.62 12.54
C GLY A 23 5.46 -13.65 12.19
N ASN A 24 5.07 -12.89 11.17
CA ASN A 24 3.69 -12.79 10.70
C ASN A 24 3.29 -13.88 9.68
N VAL A 25 4.17 -14.84 9.38
CA VAL A 25 3.93 -15.87 8.37
C VAL A 25 3.78 -17.23 9.03
N ILE A 26 2.72 -17.95 8.66
CA ILE A 26 2.50 -19.34 9.05
C ILE A 26 3.16 -20.23 8.01
N VAL A 27 4.19 -20.98 8.41
CA VAL A 27 4.90 -21.91 7.55
C VAL A 27 4.32 -23.30 7.74
N VAL A 28 3.99 -23.97 6.64
CA VAL A 28 3.35 -25.29 6.65
C VAL A 28 4.14 -26.24 5.76
N ASP A 29 4.50 -27.39 6.33
CA ASP A 29 4.98 -28.52 5.55
C ASP A 29 3.85 -29.10 4.70
N PHE A 30 4.08 -29.25 3.40
CA PHE A 30 3.13 -29.80 2.46
C PHE A 30 3.79 -30.76 1.47
N ASP A 31 3.41 -32.04 1.55
CA ASP A 31 3.69 -33.03 0.52
C ASP A 31 2.40 -33.48 -0.16
N GLY A 32 2.42 -33.39 -1.49
CA GLY A 32 1.27 -33.69 -2.32
C GLY A 32 1.20 -32.78 -3.54
N ASP A 33 0.10 -32.93 -4.25
CA ASP A 33 -0.30 -32.10 -5.37
C ASP A 33 -1.11 -30.90 -4.84
N TYR A 34 -0.61 -29.68 -5.11
CA TYR A 34 -1.30 -28.43 -4.79
C TYR A 34 -1.82 -27.71 -6.03
N ASP A 35 -1.76 -28.32 -7.20
CA ASP A 35 -2.29 -27.73 -8.44
C ASP A 35 -3.79 -27.49 -8.31
N ARG A 36 -4.32 -26.52 -9.06
CA ARG A 36 -5.74 -26.14 -9.01
C ARG A 36 -6.65 -27.30 -9.42
N PHE A 37 -6.20 -28.07 -10.41
CA PHE A 37 -6.93 -29.20 -10.95
C PHE A 37 -6.13 -30.48 -10.76
N LEU A 38 -6.82 -31.55 -10.37
CA LEU A 38 -6.27 -32.90 -10.36
C LEU A 38 -6.16 -33.43 -11.79
N SER A 39 -5.49 -34.57 -11.95
CA SER A 39 -5.31 -35.22 -13.26
C SER A 39 -6.61 -35.63 -13.96
N ASP A 40 -7.71 -35.75 -13.22
CA ASP A 40 -9.06 -35.98 -13.76
C ASP A 40 -9.83 -34.68 -14.07
N SER A 41 -9.14 -33.53 -14.05
CA SER A 41 -9.67 -32.16 -14.24
C SER A 41 -10.64 -31.68 -13.16
N SER A 42 -10.85 -32.45 -12.08
CA SER A 42 -11.62 -31.97 -10.92
C SER A 42 -10.82 -30.96 -10.10
N SER A 43 -11.51 -30.03 -9.44
CA SER A 43 -10.86 -29.03 -8.59
C SER A 43 -10.22 -29.68 -7.35
N ASN A 44 -8.96 -29.35 -7.07
CA ASN A 44 -8.20 -29.86 -5.93
C ASN A 44 -8.50 -29.08 -4.64
N VAL A 45 -9.77 -29.12 -4.25
CA VAL A 45 -10.31 -28.42 -3.07
C VAL A 45 -9.75 -29.03 -1.78
N LEU A 46 -9.56 -30.35 -1.77
CA LEU A 46 -9.11 -31.09 -0.60
C LEU A 46 -7.77 -30.58 -0.08
N ALA A 47 -6.86 -30.16 -0.95
CA ALA A 47 -5.58 -29.58 -0.55
C ALA A 47 -5.71 -28.27 0.21
N ARG A 48 -6.56 -27.37 -0.30
CA ARG A 48 -6.87 -26.10 0.38
C ARG A 48 -7.56 -26.37 1.72
N GLN A 49 -8.47 -27.33 1.74
CA GLN A 49 -9.18 -27.73 2.95
C GLN A 49 -8.23 -28.24 4.04
N GLN A 50 -7.34 -29.17 3.69
CA GLN A 50 -6.40 -29.74 4.66
C GLN A 50 -5.37 -28.72 5.17
N VAL A 51 -4.86 -27.85 4.29
CA VAL A 51 -3.97 -26.75 4.70
C VAL A 51 -4.71 -25.80 5.64
N ALA A 52 -5.92 -25.36 5.28
CA ALA A 52 -6.71 -24.46 6.13
C ALA A 52 -7.02 -25.09 7.49
N GLU A 53 -7.49 -26.34 7.51
CA GLU A 53 -7.76 -27.08 8.74
C GLU A 53 -6.51 -27.17 9.61
N GLN A 54 -5.36 -27.48 9.03
CA GLN A 54 -4.11 -27.60 9.76
C GLN A 54 -3.65 -26.24 10.32
N VAL A 55 -3.69 -25.17 9.52
CA VAL A 55 -3.34 -23.81 9.94
C VAL A 55 -4.26 -23.35 11.08
N LEU A 56 -5.56 -23.54 10.95
CA LEU A 56 -6.55 -23.01 11.88
C LEU A 56 -6.71 -23.87 13.15
N ARG A 57 -6.43 -25.18 13.09
CA ARG A 57 -6.46 -26.07 14.27
C ARG A 57 -5.14 -26.12 15.04
N SER A 58 -3.99 -25.95 14.39
CA SER A 58 -2.67 -26.03 15.04
C SER A 58 -2.39 -24.91 16.05
N GLY A 59 -3.08 -23.76 15.94
CA GLY A 59 -2.97 -22.62 16.86
C GLY A 59 -3.71 -22.76 18.20
N GLN A 60 -3.71 -23.94 18.83
CA GLN A 60 -4.36 -24.20 20.12
C GLN A 60 -5.85 -23.79 20.23
N GLY A 61 -6.61 -23.84 19.12
CA GLY A 61 -8.06 -23.61 19.13
C GLY A 61 -8.51 -22.14 19.14
N GLU A 62 -7.61 -21.16 19.04
CA GLU A 62 -7.95 -19.73 19.06
C GLU A 62 -7.98 -19.07 17.65
N LEU A 63 -7.50 -19.74 16.60
CA LEU A 63 -7.43 -19.17 15.24
C LEU A 63 -8.67 -19.41 14.38
N ASP A 64 -9.51 -20.40 14.73
CA ASP A 64 -10.66 -20.83 13.93
C ASP A 64 -11.70 -19.71 13.69
N ASN A 65 -11.71 -18.69 14.55
CA ASN A 65 -12.58 -17.52 14.47
C ASN A 65 -11.81 -16.21 14.24
N ARG A 66 -10.58 -16.29 13.75
CA ARG A 66 -9.71 -15.11 13.68
C ARG A 66 -9.59 -14.49 12.29
N PHE A 67 -9.47 -15.33 11.27
CA PHE A 67 -9.15 -14.89 9.91
C PHE A 67 -10.36 -15.01 8.99
N ASP A 68 -10.63 -13.94 8.25
CA ASP A 68 -11.58 -13.91 7.14
C ASP A 68 -10.98 -14.51 5.87
N PHE A 69 -9.65 -14.44 5.70
CA PHE A 69 -8.96 -15.01 4.54
C PHE A 69 -7.68 -15.78 4.91
N LEU A 70 -7.31 -16.75 4.08
CA LEU A 70 -5.96 -17.33 4.06
C LEU A 70 -5.30 -16.96 2.73
N VAL A 71 -4.16 -16.28 2.76
CA VAL A 71 -3.37 -15.94 1.58
C VAL A 71 -2.17 -16.87 1.53
N ILE A 72 -2.11 -17.72 0.51
CA ILE A 72 -1.20 -18.87 0.45
C ILE A 72 -0.15 -18.65 -0.64
N PHE A 73 1.11 -18.63 -0.23
CA PHE A 73 2.29 -18.70 -1.09
C PHE A 73 2.92 -20.10 -1.03
N THR A 74 3.66 -20.47 -2.07
CA THR A 74 4.37 -21.76 -2.12
C THR A 74 5.85 -21.57 -2.48
N GLU A 75 6.74 -22.38 -1.92
CA GLU A 75 8.16 -22.42 -2.33
C GLU A 75 8.43 -23.32 -3.54
N PHE A 76 7.40 -24.03 -3.99
CA PHE A 76 7.42 -24.93 -5.13
C PHE A 76 6.41 -24.45 -6.19
N PRO A 77 6.65 -24.75 -7.48
CA PRO A 77 5.71 -24.40 -8.53
C PRO A 77 4.37 -25.12 -8.32
N VAL A 78 3.29 -24.39 -8.58
CA VAL A 78 1.90 -24.86 -8.56
C VAL A 78 1.26 -24.47 -9.88
N ASP A 79 0.55 -25.36 -10.55
CA ASP A 79 -0.23 -25.05 -11.75
C ASP A 79 -1.65 -24.58 -11.37
N LEU A 80 -1.99 -23.32 -11.69
CA LEU A 80 -3.34 -22.77 -11.52
C LEU A 80 -4.15 -22.75 -12.83
N GLY A 81 -3.59 -23.29 -13.90
CA GLY A 81 -4.10 -23.21 -15.25
C GLY A 81 -3.44 -22.10 -16.08
N PRO A 82 -3.72 -22.07 -17.38
CA PRO A 82 -3.13 -21.11 -18.31
C PRO A 82 -3.49 -19.67 -17.92
N ASN A 83 -2.51 -18.77 -18.03
CA ASN A 83 -2.65 -17.34 -17.76
C ASN A 83 -3.23 -16.98 -16.37
N THR A 84 -3.11 -17.88 -15.39
CA THR A 84 -3.64 -17.68 -14.03
C THR A 84 -2.49 -17.46 -13.04
N THR A 85 -2.44 -16.28 -12.44
CA THR A 85 -1.40 -15.88 -11.47
C THR A 85 -1.86 -16.01 -10.02
N GLY A 86 -3.16 -15.95 -9.77
CA GLY A 86 -3.79 -16.23 -8.48
C GLY A 86 -5.18 -16.82 -8.64
N VAL A 87 -5.75 -17.34 -7.54
CA VAL A 87 -7.13 -17.85 -7.50
C VAL A 87 -7.78 -17.61 -6.14
N ASN A 88 -9.00 -17.07 -6.15
CA ASN A 88 -9.93 -17.07 -5.05
C ASN A 88 -10.80 -18.35 -5.00
N TRP A 89 -10.65 -19.07 -3.89
CA TRP A 89 -11.50 -20.19 -3.49
C TRP A 89 -12.51 -19.71 -2.46
N SER A 90 -13.75 -19.50 -2.89
CA SER A 90 -14.80 -18.99 -2.01
C SER A 90 -15.28 -20.08 -1.06
N VAL A 91 -15.22 -19.78 0.24
CA VAL A 91 -15.55 -20.69 1.33
C VAL A 91 -16.89 -20.34 1.97
N SER A 92 -17.22 -19.05 2.08
CA SER A 92 -18.54 -18.62 2.53
C SER A 92 -18.95 -17.28 1.92
N ASN A 93 -20.26 -17.06 1.87
CA ASN A 93 -20.86 -15.79 1.53
C ASN A 93 -22.14 -15.61 2.37
N ALA A 94 -22.17 -14.52 3.13
CA ALA A 94 -23.35 -14.08 3.89
C ALA A 94 -23.97 -12.79 3.32
N VAL A 95 -23.47 -12.29 2.18
CA VAL A 95 -23.92 -11.04 1.56
C VAL A 95 -24.96 -11.33 0.49
N GLU A 96 -26.14 -10.72 0.63
CA GLU A 96 -27.21 -10.73 -0.36
C GLU A 96 -27.09 -9.54 -1.31
N GLY A 97 -27.81 -9.55 -2.44
CA GLY A 97 -27.85 -8.41 -3.36
C GLY A 97 -26.62 -8.25 -4.26
N ILE A 98 -25.67 -9.18 -4.23
CA ILE A 98 -24.43 -9.15 -5.03
C ILE A 98 -24.42 -10.17 -6.18
N GLY A 99 -25.56 -10.78 -6.50
CA GLY A 99 -25.65 -11.77 -7.58
C GLY A 99 -25.01 -13.13 -7.28
N ARG A 100 -24.71 -13.40 -6.00
CA ARG A 100 -24.17 -14.68 -5.50
C ARG A 100 -25.15 -15.34 -4.51
N PRO A 101 -25.19 -16.68 -4.43
CA PRO A 101 -25.96 -17.36 -3.39
C PRO A 101 -25.34 -17.14 -2.01
N ILE A 102 -26.16 -17.25 -0.97
CA ILE A 102 -25.71 -17.38 0.42
C ILE A 102 -25.29 -18.83 0.67
N PHE A 103 -24.10 -19.03 1.22
CA PHE A 103 -23.59 -20.34 1.60
C PHE A 103 -22.54 -20.23 2.71
N HIS A 104 -22.37 -21.28 3.50
CA HIS A 104 -21.44 -21.28 4.63
C HIS A 104 -20.73 -22.63 4.74
N SER A 105 -19.55 -22.73 4.12
CA SER A 105 -18.73 -23.95 4.13
C SER A 105 -17.50 -23.82 5.04
N SER A 106 -17.34 -22.72 5.79
CA SER A 106 -16.18 -22.44 6.65
C SER A 106 -15.86 -23.56 7.64
N GLY A 107 -16.88 -24.26 8.15
CA GLY A 107 -16.70 -25.38 9.07
C GLY A 107 -15.93 -26.55 8.45
N SER A 108 -16.08 -26.79 7.15
CA SER A 108 -15.31 -27.80 6.41
C SER A 108 -13.82 -27.43 6.30
N PHE A 109 -13.47 -26.16 6.47
CA PHE A 109 -12.09 -25.67 6.46
C PHE A 109 -11.52 -25.48 7.87
N GLY A 110 -12.24 -25.93 8.91
CA GLY A 110 -11.84 -25.74 10.30
C GLY A 110 -11.99 -24.30 10.81
N SER A 111 -12.87 -23.50 10.19
CA SER A 111 -13.14 -22.10 10.57
C SER A 111 -14.61 -21.87 10.92
N ARG A 112 -14.88 -20.81 11.70
CA ARG A 112 -16.23 -20.25 11.90
C ARG A 112 -16.52 -18.99 11.06
N ARG A 113 -15.52 -18.41 10.39
CA ARG A 113 -15.68 -17.12 9.69
C ARG A 113 -14.94 -16.99 8.36
N LEU A 114 -14.17 -18.01 7.94
CA LEU A 114 -13.38 -17.96 6.73
C LEU A 114 -14.27 -17.68 5.51
N LEU A 115 -14.00 -16.57 4.83
CA LEU A 115 -14.70 -16.12 3.62
C LEU A 115 -14.09 -16.78 2.38
N SER A 116 -12.76 -16.73 2.23
CA SER A 116 -12.07 -17.30 1.07
C SER A 116 -10.63 -17.71 1.38
N ILE A 117 -10.08 -18.58 0.52
CA ILE A 117 -8.65 -18.90 0.43
C ILE A 117 -8.12 -18.34 -0.88
N ILE A 118 -6.97 -17.67 -0.84
CA ILE A 118 -6.35 -17.01 -1.98
C ILE A 118 -5.00 -17.66 -2.25
N ASP A 119 -4.89 -18.32 -3.40
CA ASP A 119 -3.63 -18.92 -3.84
C ASP A 119 -2.83 -17.90 -4.64
N MET A 120 -1.61 -17.61 -4.20
CA MET A 120 -0.65 -16.69 -4.83
C MET A 120 0.52 -17.43 -5.49
N ARG A 121 0.48 -18.77 -5.55
CA ARG A 121 1.53 -19.64 -6.12
C ARG A 121 2.92 -19.35 -5.51
N ASN A 122 3.96 -19.59 -6.30
CA ASN A 122 5.34 -19.26 -6.01
C ASN A 122 5.73 -17.83 -6.42
N ALA A 123 4.79 -16.88 -6.39
CA ALA A 123 4.99 -15.51 -6.88
C ALA A 123 6.13 -14.73 -6.20
N LEU A 124 6.52 -15.13 -4.99
CA LEU A 124 7.59 -14.50 -4.19
C LEU A 124 8.82 -15.41 -4.00
N VAL A 125 8.94 -16.50 -4.77
CA VAL A 125 10.15 -17.35 -4.77
C VAL A 125 11.32 -16.66 -5.45
N GLU A 126 11.06 -15.97 -6.56
CA GLU A 126 12.05 -15.12 -7.19
C GLU A 126 12.11 -13.75 -6.50
N PRO A 127 13.28 -13.09 -6.50
CA PRO A 127 13.39 -11.73 -5.98
C PRO A 127 12.43 -10.78 -6.70
N VAL A 128 11.61 -10.09 -5.91
CA VAL A 128 10.74 -9.01 -6.36
C VAL A 128 11.29 -7.72 -5.75
N THR A 129 11.72 -6.79 -6.59
CA THR A 129 12.22 -5.50 -6.13
C THR A 129 11.04 -4.65 -5.64
N PRO A 130 11.08 -4.10 -4.41
CA PRO A 130 10.03 -3.21 -3.93
C PRO A 130 9.81 -2.02 -4.87
N GLY A 131 8.56 -1.75 -5.24
CA GLY A 131 8.16 -0.72 -6.19
C GLY A 131 8.39 -1.05 -7.66
N SER A 132 8.78 -2.28 -7.98
CA SER A 132 8.88 -2.73 -9.37
C SER A 132 7.53 -3.10 -9.94
N PHE A 133 7.44 -3.11 -11.27
CA PHE A 133 6.28 -3.66 -11.99
C PHE A 133 5.94 -5.10 -11.55
N GLN A 134 6.95 -5.91 -11.21
CA GLN A 134 6.71 -7.27 -10.71
C GLN A 134 6.03 -7.25 -9.34
N GLU A 135 6.42 -6.36 -8.43
CA GLU A 135 5.73 -6.19 -7.14
C GLU A 135 4.29 -5.74 -7.35
N ASP A 136 4.09 -4.75 -8.21
CA ASP A 136 2.76 -4.25 -8.56
C ASP A 136 1.87 -5.36 -9.13
N GLN A 137 2.41 -6.27 -9.95
CA GLN A 137 1.66 -7.42 -10.46
C GLN A 137 1.23 -8.39 -9.36
N VAL A 138 2.08 -8.66 -8.36
CA VAL A 138 1.73 -9.55 -7.24
C VAL A 138 0.69 -8.88 -6.33
N LEU A 139 0.86 -7.58 -6.06
CA LEU A 139 -0.12 -6.78 -5.31
C LEU A 139 -1.46 -6.72 -6.03
N ASP A 140 -1.47 -6.39 -7.32
CA ASP A 140 -2.68 -6.35 -8.15
C ASP A 140 -3.36 -7.71 -8.20
N THR A 141 -2.59 -8.80 -8.32
CA THR A 141 -3.14 -10.16 -8.24
C THR A 141 -3.87 -10.39 -6.90
N LEU A 142 -3.26 -10.07 -5.76
CA LEU A 142 -3.95 -10.23 -4.47
C LEU A 142 -5.22 -9.39 -4.38
N MET A 143 -5.17 -8.13 -4.81
CA MET A 143 -6.33 -7.24 -4.77
C MET A 143 -7.46 -7.73 -5.67
N HIS A 144 -7.12 -8.25 -6.85
CA HIS A 144 -8.04 -8.90 -7.78
C HIS A 144 -8.69 -10.13 -7.13
N GLU A 145 -7.88 -11.03 -6.57
CA GLU A 145 -8.39 -12.25 -5.94
C GLU A 145 -9.21 -11.98 -4.68
N LEU A 146 -8.86 -10.96 -3.88
CA LEU A 146 -9.68 -10.53 -2.74
C LEU A 146 -11.08 -10.10 -3.21
N MET A 147 -11.14 -9.30 -4.26
CA MET A 147 -12.39 -8.69 -4.71
C MET A 147 -13.36 -9.71 -5.34
N HIS A 148 -12.89 -10.87 -5.81
CA HIS A 148 -13.78 -11.99 -6.17
C HIS A 148 -14.72 -12.44 -5.03
N GLN A 149 -14.44 -12.10 -3.76
CA GLN A 149 -15.38 -12.32 -2.66
C GLN A 149 -16.72 -11.61 -2.89
N TRP A 150 -16.73 -10.45 -3.54
CA TRP A 150 -17.92 -9.61 -3.69
C TRP A 150 -18.22 -9.20 -5.14
N GLY A 151 -17.21 -8.70 -5.86
CA GLY A 151 -17.36 -8.09 -7.18
C GLY A 151 -17.59 -9.10 -8.31
N SER A 152 -18.01 -8.59 -9.48
CA SER A 152 -18.16 -9.32 -10.74
C SER A 152 -19.19 -10.46 -10.75
N HIS A 153 -20.30 -10.27 -10.05
CA HIS A 153 -21.43 -11.22 -10.07
C HIS A 153 -22.80 -10.55 -10.26
N LEU A 154 -22.84 -9.21 -10.29
CA LEU A 154 -24.08 -8.44 -10.45
C LEU A 154 -24.72 -8.69 -11.82
N ARG A 155 -26.05 -8.77 -11.81
CA ARG A 155 -26.89 -8.98 -13.00
C ARG A 155 -27.71 -7.74 -13.34
N LEU A 156 -28.30 -7.75 -14.53
CA LEU A 156 -29.33 -6.79 -14.95
C LEU A 156 -30.63 -7.52 -15.30
N ASP A 157 -31.74 -6.81 -15.16
CA ASP A 157 -33.07 -7.24 -15.63
C ASP A 157 -33.67 -6.11 -16.46
N LEU A 158 -33.12 -5.93 -17.66
CA LEU A 158 -33.55 -4.90 -18.60
C LEU A 158 -33.94 -5.53 -19.95
N PRO A 159 -35.06 -5.11 -20.56
CA PRO A 159 -35.48 -5.62 -21.86
C PRO A 159 -34.38 -5.46 -22.92
N GLY A 160 -34.12 -6.56 -23.65
CA GLY A 160 -33.15 -6.58 -24.75
C GLY A 160 -31.69 -6.79 -24.34
N LEU A 161 -31.40 -6.98 -23.05
CA LEU A 161 -30.06 -7.34 -22.57
C LEU A 161 -30.04 -8.72 -21.90
N PRO A 162 -28.98 -9.52 -22.10
CA PRO A 162 -28.75 -10.71 -21.27
C PRO A 162 -28.59 -10.33 -19.79
N ALA A 163 -29.05 -11.20 -18.89
CA ALA A 163 -28.98 -10.93 -17.45
C ALA A 163 -27.53 -10.82 -16.93
N ASP A 164 -26.59 -11.49 -17.59
CA ASP A 164 -25.17 -11.53 -17.30
C ASP A 164 -24.34 -10.57 -18.17
N VAL A 165 -24.97 -9.59 -18.84
CA VAL A 165 -24.27 -8.66 -19.75
C VAL A 165 -23.15 -7.84 -19.10
N LEU A 166 -23.21 -7.67 -17.77
CA LEU A 166 -22.15 -7.02 -16.99
C LEU A 166 -20.90 -7.88 -16.83
N LEU A 167 -20.99 -9.18 -17.13
CA LEU A 167 -19.96 -10.17 -16.90
C LEU A 167 -19.17 -10.48 -18.18
N GLY A 168 -17.87 -10.69 -18.00
CA GLY A 168 -16.91 -10.96 -19.06
C GLY A 168 -16.25 -12.32 -18.90
N SER A 169 -14.93 -12.33 -18.93
CA SER A 169 -14.11 -13.54 -18.92
C SER A 169 -14.50 -14.49 -17.78
N GLY A 170 -14.82 -15.75 -18.12
CA GLY A 170 -15.20 -16.78 -17.15
C GLY A 170 -16.49 -16.52 -16.37
N GLY A 171 -17.26 -15.47 -16.68
CA GLY A 171 -18.46 -15.09 -15.94
C GLY A 171 -18.19 -14.65 -14.49
N VAL A 172 -16.94 -14.29 -14.17
CA VAL A 172 -16.48 -13.89 -12.83
C VAL A 172 -15.65 -12.60 -12.83
N HIS A 173 -15.59 -11.94 -13.98
CA HIS A 173 -14.97 -10.63 -14.16
C HIS A 173 -15.96 -9.67 -14.80
N TRP A 174 -15.72 -8.36 -14.70
CA TRP A 174 -16.51 -7.40 -15.43
C TRP A 174 -16.29 -7.52 -16.94
N SER A 175 -17.35 -7.26 -17.69
CA SER A 175 -17.33 -7.22 -19.16
C SER A 175 -16.34 -6.16 -19.67
N ALA A 176 -15.59 -6.46 -20.72
CA ALA A 176 -14.73 -5.50 -21.40
C ALA A 176 -15.50 -4.28 -21.95
N LEU A 177 -16.80 -4.46 -22.20
CA LEU A 177 -17.71 -3.43 -22.66
C LEU A 177 -18.34 -2.61 -21.52
N LEU A 178 -18.06 -2.96 -20.25
CA LEU A 178 -18.51 -2.21 -19.09
C LEU A 178 -17.45 -1.17 -18.71
N SER A 179 -17.88 0.08 -18.53
CA SER A 179 -17.02 1.11 -17.96
C SER A 179 -17.00 0.98 -16.44
N THR A 180 -15.95 0.32 -15.93
CA THR A 180 -15.74 0.01 -14.51
C THR A 180 -14.84 1.03 -13.81
N ASP A 181 -14.47 2.10 -14.51
CA ASP A 181 -13.45 3.07 -14.09
C ASP A 181 -12.11 2.39 -13.79
N ALA A 182 -11.65 1.58 -14.75
CA ALA A 182 -10.39 0.84 -14.68
C ALA A 182 -10.29 -0.11 -13.48
N SER A 183 -11.36 -0.86 -13.19
CA SER A 183 -11.34 -1.82 -12.10
C SER A 183 -10.26 -2.90 -12.28
N VAL A 184 -9.62 -3.30 -11.18
CA VAL A 184 -8.75 -4.49 -11.16
C VAL A 184 -9.53 -5.75 -11.53
N MET A 185 -10.85 -5.78 -11.33
CA MET A 185 -11.77 -6.85 -11.76
C MET A 185 -12.12 -6.84 -13.26
N TYR A 186 -11.29 -6.16 -14.06
CA TYR A 186 -11.46 -5.89 -15.49
C TYR A 186 -12.57 -4.86 -15.79
N GLY A 187 -13.06 -4.87 -17.04
CA GLY A 187 -13.60 -3.67 -17.66
C GLY A 187 -12.51 -2.61 -17.85
N ALA A 188 -12.89 -1.50 -18.47
CA ALA A 188 -11.98 -0.38 -18.67
C ALA A 188 -12.60 0.91 -18.15
N ARG A 189 -11.79 1.96 -18.07
CA ARG A 189 -12.31 3.32 -18.07
C ARG A 189 -12.51 3.74 -19.52
N TRP A 190 -13.77 3.92 -19.94
CA TRP A 190 -14.10 4.28 -21.32
C TRP A 190 -14.34 5.78 -21.45
N GLN A 191 -13.67 6.41 -22.42
CA GLN A 191 -13.97 7.75 -22.89
C GLN A 191 -14.85 7.65 -24.13
N LEU A 192 -16.05 8.25 -24.09
CA LEU A 192 -16.89 8.40 -25.27
C LEU A 192 -16.31 9.48 -26.19
N LEU A 193 -16.25 9.18 -27.48
CA LEU A 193 -15.77 10.06 -28.54
C LEU A 193 -16.93 10.45 -29.47
N PRO A 194 -16.76 11.49 -30.31
CA PRO A 194 -17.70 11.77 -31.39
C PRO A 194 -17.90 10.57 -32.32
N ASP A 195 -19.02 10.60 -33.07
CA ASP A 195 -19.34 9.63 -34.13
C ASP A 195 -19.51 8.18 -33.63
N MET A 196 -20.14 7.99 -32.46
CA MET A 196 -20.41 6.68 -31.85
C MET A 196 -19.15 5.83 -31.64
N ARG A 197 -18.05 6.48 -31.24
CA ARG A 197 -16.81 5.79 -30.88
C ARG A 197 -16.56 5.86 -29.38
N ALA A 198 -15.83 4.89 -28.87
CA ALA A 198 -15.33 4.89 -27.50
C ALA A 198 -13.87 4.46 -27.49
N ARG A 199 -13.08 5.01 -26.56
CA ARG A 199 -11.67 4.65 -26.36
C ARG A 199 -11.41 4.26 -24.90
N SER A 200 -10.71 3.16 -24.67
CA SER A 200 -10.26 2.78 -23.34
C SER A 200 -9.07 3.65 -22.93
N ILE A 201 -9.16 4.30 -21.77
CA ILE A 201 -8.15 5.27 -21.28
C ILE A 201 -7.49 4.85 -19.97
N GLY A 202 -7.94 3.75 -19.36
CA GLY A 202 -7.34 3.16 -18.16
C GLY A 202 -7.85 1.76 -17.90
N VAL A 203 -7.03 0.91 -17.28
CA VAL A 203 -7.35 -0.50 -16.97
C VAL A 203 -6.63 -0.93 -15.69
N ARG A 204 -7.30 -1.71 -14.83
CA ARG A 204 -6.72 -2.33 -13.62
C ARG A 204 -5.94 -1.37 -12.70
N GLU A 205 -6.51 -0.19 -12.47
CA GLU A 205 -5.90 0.84 -11.64
C GLU A 205 -6.44 0.84 -10.23
N GLN A 206 -7.73 0.52 -10.06
CA GLN A 206 -8.45 0.70 -8.79
C GLN A 206 -9.56 -0.33 -8.49
N TYR A 207 -10.22 -0.25 -7.34
CA TYR A 207 -11.59 -0.78 -7.22
C TYR A 207 -12.57 0.27 -7.74
N GLY A 208 -13.37 -0.11 -8.72
CA GLY A 208 -14.37 0.79 -9.29
C GLY A 208 -15.57 0.97 -8.36
N PRO A 209 -16.45 1.96 -8.61
CA PRO A 209 -17.63 2.18 -7.78
C PRO A 209 -18.53 0.94 -7.64
N LEU A 210 -18.65 0.12 -8.69
CA LEU A 210 -19.40 -1.14 -8.66
C LEU A 210 -18.77 -2.18 -7.71
N ASP A 211 -17.44 -2.25 -7.66
CA ASP A 211 -16.73 -3.13 -6.73
C ASP A 211 -16.97 -2.68 -5.28
N LEU A 212 -16.82 -1.37 -5.03
CA LEU A 212 -17.04 -0.79 -3.70
C LEU A 212 -18.48 -0.95 -3.24
N TYR A 213 -19.47 -0.81 -4.14
CA TYR A 213 -20.87 -1.09 -3.81
C TYR A 213 -21.08 -2.57 -3.49
N ALA A 214 -20.60 -3.49 -4.34
CA ALA A 214 -20.75 -4.92 -4.10
C ALA A 214 -20.08 -5.35 -2.76
N ALA A 215 -18.90 -4.79 -2.46
CA ALA A 215 -18.19 -5.01 -1.21
C ALA A 215 -18.87 -4.33 0.00
N GLY A 216 -19.81 -3.41 -0.22
CA GLY A 216 -20.55 -2.69 0.82
C GLY A 216 -19.77 -1.54 1.43
N TRP A 217 -18.87 -0.95 0.68
CA TRP A 217 -18.09 0.22 1.07
C TRP A 217 -18.63 1.50 0.44
N LEU A 218 -19.46 1.40 -0.59
CA LEU A 218 -20.17 2.50 -1.23
C LEU A 218 -21.68 2.31 -1.11
N ASP A 219 -22.43 3.36 -0.81
CA ASP A 219 -23.89 3.32 -0.81
C ASP A 219 -24.44 3.22 -2.25
N ALA A 220 -25.66 2.68 -2.41
CA ALA A 220 -26.34 2.67 -3.70
C ALA A 220 -26.59 4.09 -4.24
N GLU A 221 -26.83 5.06 -3.35
CA GLU A 221 -27.02 6.46 -3.70
C GLU A 221 -25.72 7.16 -4.13
N GLU A 222 -24.56 6.64 -3.69
CA GLU A 222 -23.23 7.12 -4.07
C GLU A 222 -22.75 6.53 -5.41
N LEU A 223 -23.46 5.53 -5.98
CA LEU A 223 -23.07 4.94 -7.26
C LEU A 223 -23.26 5.95 -8.41
N PRO A 224 -22.18 6.31 -9.13
CA PRO A 224 -22.31 7.12 -10.32
C PRO A 224 -23.03 6.36 -11.44
N PRO A 225 -23.57 7.05 -12.45
CA PRO A 225 -24.13 6.40 -13.62
C PRO A 225 -23.10 5.48 -14.29
N ILE A 226 -23.49 4.23 -14.53
CA ILE A 226 -22.62 3.20 -15.09
C ILE A 226 -22.82 3.20 -16.61
N THR A 227 -21.73 3.16 -17.37
CA THR A 227 -21.81 3.10 -18.83
C THR A 227 -21.56 1.68 -19.31
N LEU A 228 -22.55 1.10 -20.00
CA LEU A 228 -22.43 -0.15 -20.75
C LEU A 228 -22.35 0.16 -22.24
N LEU A 229 -21.33 -0.33 -22.91
CA LEU A 229 -21.15 -0.18 -24.35
C LEU A 229 -21.81 -1.33 -25.09
N GLU A 230 -22.63 -1.02 -26.07
CA GLU A 230 -23.18 -1.98 -27.02
C GLU A 230 -22.37 -1.91 -28.31
N SER A 231 -21.56 -2.94 -28.56
CA SER A 231 -20.65 -3.04 -29.69
C SER A 231 -20.42 -4.49 -30.10
N SER A 232 -20.19 -4.73 -31.39
CA SER A 232 -19.69 -6.00 -31.93
C SER A 232 -18.17 -6.04 -32.11
N ASP A 233 -17.49 -4.90 -31.92
CA ASP A 233 -16.06 -4.75 -32.22
C ASP A 233 -15.17 -5.40 -31.14
N LEU A 234 -15.72 -5.62 -29.95
CA LEU A 234 -15.02 -6.19 -28.80
C LEU A 234 -15.91 -7.22 -28.11
N ALA A 235 -15.38 -8.42 -27.89
CA ALA A 235 -16.06 -9.44 -27.10
C ALA A 235 -16.10 -9.02 -25.62
N SER A 236 -17.22 -9.26 -24.92
CA SER A 236 -17.33 -8.97 -23.48
C SER A 236 -16.28 -9.69 -22.64
N SER A 237 -15.79 -10.85 -23.10
CA SER A 237 -14.77 -11.65 -22.43
C SER A 237 -13.32 -11.24 -22.73
N ALA A 238 -13.11 -10.22 -23.57
CA ALA A 238 -11.76 -9.75 -23.89
C ALA A 238 -11.07 -9.21 -22.62
N LEU A 239 -9.74 -9.33 -22.58
CA LEU A 239 -8.96 -8.64 -21.55
C LEU A 239 -8.94 -7.14 -21.87
N PRO A 240 -9.06 -6.27 -20.85
CA PRO A 240 -9.04 -4.83 -21.08
C PRO A 240 -7.61 -4.37 -21.43
N GLU A 241 -7.51 -3.58 -22.48
CA GLU A 241 -6.25 -2.98 -22.96
C GLU A 241 -6.44 -1.46 -23.11
N ILE A 242 -5.40 -0.67 -22.84
CA ILE A 242 -5.44 0.80 -23.00
C ILE A 242 -5.32 1.17 -24.49
N GLY A 243 -6.09 2.16 -24.93
CA GLY A 243 -6.03 2.71 -26.28
C GLY A 243 -6.86 1.97 -27.32
N VAL A 244 -7.60 0.93 -26.91
CA VAL A 244 -8.56 0.23 -27.78
C VAL A 244 -9.67 1.21 -28.15
N GLU A 245 -9.94 1.35 -29.44
CA GLU A 245 -11.10 2.08 -29.95
C GLU A 245 -12.13 1.13 -30.54
N ILE A 246 -13.39 1.38 -30.24
CA ILE A 246 -14.52 0.63 -30.79
C ILE A 246 -15.62 1.57 -31.28
N THR A 247 -16.43 1.10 -32.22
CA THR A 247 -17.71 1.70 -32.55
C THR A 247 -18.75 1.16 -31.58
N ALA A 248 -19.37 2.03 -30.79
CA ALA A 248 -20.31 1.62 -29.76
C ALA A 248 -21.41 2.66 -29.55
N THR A 249 -22.59 2.17 -29.18
CA THR A 249 -23.60 3.00 -28.53
C THR A 249 -23.49 2.82 -27.02
N ALA A 250 -23.65 3.91 -26.28
CA ALA A 250 -23.56 3.89 -24.82
C ALA A 250 -24.96 3.81 -24.21
N ARG A 251 -25.15 2.84 -23.32
CA ARG A 251 -26.30 2.76 -22.43
C ARG A 251 -25.87 3.18 -21.03
N THR A 252 -26.59 4.13 -20.45
CA THR A 252 -26.40 4.53 -19.06
C THR A 252 -27.30 3.71 -18.16
N LEU A 253 -26.73 3.12 -17.12
CA LEU A 253 -27.41 2.34 -16.09
C LEU A 253 -27.31 3.10 -14.76
N GLY A 254 -28.32 3.00 -13.92
CA GLY A 254 -28.33 3.54 -12.56
C GLY A 254 -28.25 2.45 -11.50
N ALA A 255 -28.06 2.86 -10.24
CA ALA A 255 -28.11 1.97 -9.09
C ALA A 255 -29.45 1.20 -9.01
N ALA A 256 -30.56 1.84 -9.40
CA ALA A 256 -31.88 1.21 -9.41
C ALA A 256 -31.96 -0.01 -10.35
N ASP A 257 -31.24 0.00 -11.49
CA ASP A 257 -31.21 -1.14 -12.42
C ASP A 257 -30.49 -2.35 -11.80
N ILE A 258 -29.41 -2.07 -11.06
CA ILE A 258 -28.66 -3.07 -10.30
C ILE A 258 -29.52 -3.64 -9.17
N VAL A 259 -30.16 -2.77 -8.38
CA VAL A 259 -31.00 -3.19 -7.24
C VAL A 259 -32.24 -3.96 -7.71
N ALA A 260 -32.85 -3.58 -8.85
CA ALA A 260 -34.00 -4.28 -9.40
C ALA A 260 -33.69 -5.75 -9.73
N ALA A 261 -32.50 -6.02 -10.29
CA ALA A 261 -32.10 -7.36 -10.72
C ALA A 261 -31.54 -8.23 -9.59
N ASN A 262 -30.85 -7.63 -8.61
CA ASN A 262 -30.11 -8.37 -7.59
C ASN A 262 -30.77 -8.31 -6.20
N GLY A 263 -31.69 -7.36 -5.98
CA GLY A 263 -32.11 -6.92 -4.65
C GLY A 263 -31.16 -5.86 -4.08
N ALA A 264 -31.57 -5.24 -2.97
CA ALA A 264 -30.67 -4.39 -2.20
C ALA A 264 -29.52 -5.22 -1.63
N ARG A 265 -28.32 -4.66 -1.56
CA ARG A 265 -27.22 -5.30 -0.84
C ARG A 265 -27.58 -5.39 0.64
N VAL A 266 -27.46 -6.60 1.21
CA VAL A 266 -27.64 -6.83 2.65
C VAL A 266 -26.41 -7.58 3.21
N PRO A 267 -25.73 -7.06 4.26
CA PRO A 267 -25.98 -5.77 4.93
C PRO A 267 -25.87 -4.58 3.96
N ASP A 268 -26.25 -3.38 4.36
CA ASP A 268 -26.01 -2.18 3.57
C ASP A 268 -24.57 -1.66 3.80
N GLN A 269 -24.24 -0.48 3.30
CA GLN A 269 -22.92 0.13 3.51
C GLN A 269 -22.61 0.29 5.01
N ASN A 270 -23.60 0.69 5.83
CA ASN A 270 -23.42 0.96 7.26
C ASN A 270 -23.18 -0.31 8.07
N GLY A 271 -23.89 -1.39 7.74
CA GLY A 271 -23.80 -2.68 8.43
C GLY A 271 -22.69 -3.60 7.92
N SER A 272 -21.95 -3.19 6.89
CA SER A 272 -20.91 -4.01 6.27
C SER A 272 -19.66 -4.13 7.13
N GLN A 273 -19.05 -5.31 7.13
CA GLN A 273 -17.69 -5.48 7.64
C GLN A 273 -16.71 -4.57 6.90
N LYS A 274 -15.94 -3.79 7.66
CA LYS A 274 -14.89 -2.90 7.15
C LYS A 274 -13.49 -3.33 7.58
N HIS A 275 -13.38 -4.20 8.57
CA HIS A 275 -12.10 -4.69 9.08
C HIS A 275 -11.98 -6.17 8.80
N PHE A 276 -10.99 -6.53 7.99
CA PHE A 276 -10.70 -7.90 7.60
C PHE A 276 -9.37 -8.34 8.15
N LYS A 277 -9.28 -9.61 8.54
CA LYS A 277 -8.02 -10.25 8.94
C LYS A 277 -7.70 -11.39 8.00
N ALA A 278 -6.45 -11.48 7.57
CA ALA A 278 -5.99 -12.51 6.67
C ALA A 278 -4.66 -13.09 7.14
N ALA A 279 -4.58 -14.42 7.23
CA ALA A 279 -3.31 -15.08 7.55
C ALA A 279 -2.45 -15.17 6.30
N LEU A 280 -1.15 -14.94 6.45
CA LEU A 280 -0.16 -15.25 5.43
C LEU A 280 0.38 -16.65 5.68
N VAL A 281 0.26 -17.52 4.68
CA VAL A 281 0.67 -18.93 4.76
C VAL A 281 1.73 -19.20 3.70
N LEU A 282 2.85 -19.79 4.09
CA LEU A 282 3.90 -20.27 3.18
C LEU A 282 3.95 -21.80 3.21
N LEU A 283 3.70 -22.44 2.08
CA LEU A 283 3.85 -23.88 1.91
C LEU A 283 5.25 -24.21 1.43
N LYS A 284 5.90 -25.15 2.12
CA LYS A 284 7.19 -25.73 1.72
C LYS A 284 7.10 -27.24 1.67
N ARG A 285 8.04 -27.90 0.98
CA ARG A 285 8.14 -29.37 0.99
C ARG A 285 8.60 -29.86 2.34
N SER A 286 8.09 -30.99 2.81
CA SER A 286 8.46 -31.50 4.14
C SER A 286 9.95 -31.78 4.22
N GLY A 287 10.56 -31.43 5.36
CA GLY A 287 12.00 -31.61 5.59
C GLY A 287 12.91 -30.60 4.89
N ALA A 288 12.41 -29.76 3.98
CA ALA A 288 13.15 -28.61 3.48
C ALA A 288 13.10 -27.45 4.51
N PRO A 289 14.18 -26.70 4.74
CA PRO A 289 14.10 -25.46 5.51
C PRO A 289 13.28 -24.42 4.73
N ALA A 290 12.52 -23.58 5.45
CA ALA A 290 11.89 -22.42 4.82
C ALA A 290 12.96 -21.43 4.36
N SER A 291 12.77 -20.82 3.20
CA SER A 291 13.67 -19.79 2.70
C SER A 291 13.42 -18.49 3.45
N GLU A 292 14.40 -18.06 4.25
CA GLU A 292 14.37 -16.75 4.93
C GLU A 292 14.16 -15.60 3.93
N ALA A 293 14.75 -15.70 2.73
CA ALA A 293 14.57 -14.69 1.69
C ALA A 293 13.12 -14.63 1.16
N VAL A 294 12.40 -15.76 1.12
CA VAL A 294 10.98 -15.79 0.74
C VAL A 294 10.12 -15.21 1.86
N LEU A 295 10.42 -15.55 3.12
CA LEU A 295 9.74 -15.01 4.30
C LEU A 295 9.89 -13.48 4.38
N ASP A 296 11.10 -12.96 4.16
CA ASP A 296 11.36 -11.51 4.11
C ASP A 296 10.55 -10.82 3.00
N ARG A 297 10.42 -11.45 1.83
CA ARG A 297 9.62 -10.92 0.73
C ARG A 297 8.13 -10.96 1.04
N ILE A 298 7.63 -12.00 1.69
CA ILE A 298 6.24 -12.08 2.14
C ILE A 298 5.96 -10.99 3.19
N GLU A 299 6.89 -10.72 4.10
CA GLU A 299 6.74 -9.63 5.09
C GLU A 299 6.78 -8.24 4.44
N ALA A 300 7.63 -8.03 3.44
CA ALA A 300 7.63 -6.78 2.68
C ALA A 300 6.31 -6.60 1.91
N PHE A 301 5.84 -7.67 1.25
CA PHE A 301 4.57 -7.73 0.56
C PHE A 301 3.39 -7.45 1.49
N ARG A 302 3.40 -7.99 2.72
CA ARG A 302 2.36 -7.82 3.74
C ARG A 302 2.01 -6.34 3.93
N LEU A 303 3.02 -5.52 4.23
CA LEU A 303 2.84 -4.09 4.48
C LEU A 303 2.27 -3.39 3.24
N ARG A 304 2.88 -3.62 2.07
CA ARG A 304 2.48 -3.01 0.80
C ARG A 304 1.07 -3.40 0.37
N ALA A 305 0.67 -4.64 0.64
CA ALA A 305 -0.66 -5.15 0.33
C ALA A 305 -1.74 -4.48 1.20
N GLN A 306 -1.45 -4.19 2.47
CA GLN A 306 -2.37 -3.44 3.32
C GLN A 306 -2.53 -1.99 2.84
N ASP A 307 -1.42 -1.32 2.50
CA ASP A 307 -1.43 0.04 1.94
C ASP A 307 -2.24 0.09 0.65
N ARG A 308 -1.98 -0.87 -0.26
CA ARG A 308 -2.69 -0.99 -1.53
C ARG A 308 -4.18 -1.21 -1.30
N PHE A 309 -4.57 -2.11 -0.41
CA PHE A 309 -5.97 -2.35 -0.09
C PHE A 309 -6.66 -1.08 0.45
N SER A 310 -6.02 -0.38 1.40
CA SER A 310 -6.53 0.88 1.94
C SER A 310 -6.76 1.91 0.82
N ALA A 311 -5.78 2.11 -0.06
CA ALA A 311 -5.89 3.02 -1.20
C ALA A 311 -7.02 2.61 -2.16
N LEU A 312 -7.10 1.33 -2.52
CA LEU A 312 -8.14 0.83 -3.43
C LEU A 312 -9.55 0.94 -2.86
N THR A 313 -9.70 0.89 -1.54
CA THR A 313 -10.98 1.07 -0.86
C THR A 313 -11.32 2.52 -0.52
N LEU A 314 -10.45 3.48 -0.89
CA LEU A 314 -10.57 4.89 -0.51
C LEU A 314 -10.62 5.07 1.03
N GLY A 315 -9.86 4.24 1.76
CA GLY A 315 -9.84 4.20 3.22
C GLY A 315 -11.14 3.68 3.88
N ARG A 316 -12.09 3.16 3.09
CA ARG A 316 -13.39 2.70 3.61
C ARG A 316 -13.34 1.29 4.21
N ALA A 317 -12.27 0.54 3.96
CA ALA A 317 -12.02 -0.74 4.59
C ALA A 317 -10.53 -0.94 4.89
N HIS A 318 -10.26 -1.80 5.87
CA HIS A 318 -8.94 -2.13 6.37
C HIS A 318 -8.72 -3.64 6.26
N LEU A 319 -7.54 -4.02 5.75
CA LEU A 319 -7.07 -5.40 5.73
C LEU A 319 -5.86 -5.49 6.65
N GLU A 320 -5.92 -6.40 7.61
CA GLU A 320 -4.80 -6.80 8.45
C GLU A 320 -4.26 -8.13 7.94
N LEU A 321 -3.03 -8.15 7.45
CA LEU A 321 -2.35 -9.36 7.01
C LEU A 321 -1.33 -9.77 8.07
N GLY A 322 -1.32 -11.06 8.42
CA GLY A 322 -0.29 -11.66 9.26
C GLY A 322 -0.81 -12.61 10.34
N TYR A 323 0.14 -13.26 11.02
CA TYR A 323 -0.09 -14.14 12.16
C TYR A 323 0.43 -13.50 13.45
N GLU A 324 -0.46 -13.09 14.33
CA GLU A 324 -0.12 -12.63 15.69
C GLU A 324 -0.44 -13.73 16.71
N ALA A 325 0.47 -14.59 17.17
CA ALA A 325 0.08 -15.75 18.00
C ALA A 325 -0.96 -15.45 19.14
N PRO A 326 -2.01 -16.28 19.31
CA PRO A 326 -2.93 -16.14 20.44
C PRO A 326 -2.22 -16.46 21.76
N SER A 327 -2.39 -15.61 22.77
CA SER A 327 -1.62 -15.67 24.02
C SER A 327 -2.21 -16.74 24.97
N ALA A 328 -1.58 -17.92 25.03
CA ALA A 328 -1.93 -18.97 25.99
C ALA A 328 -1.64 -18.50 27.43
N THR A 329 -2.71 -18.23 28.20
CA THR A 329 -2.70 -17.43 29.45
C THR A 329 -2.10 -16.04 29.24
N ALA A 330 -2.78 -14.99 29.71
CA ALA A 330 -2.27 -13.62 29.66
C ALA A 330 -1.07 -13.43 30.62
N GLN A 331 0.04 -14.07 30.30
CA GLN A 331 1.37 -13.56 30.52
C GLN A 331 1.80 -13.00 29.17
N ALA A 332 1.93 -11.68 29.12
CA ALA A 332 2.39 -10.93 27.97
C ALA A 332 3.66 -11.55 27.35
N PRO A 333 3.89 -11.39 26.04
CA PRO A 333 5.14 -11.84 25.42
C PRO A 333 6.33 -11.28 26.21
N PRO A 334 7.46 -12.00 26.30
CA PRO A 334 8.63 -11.45 26.97
C PRO A 334 8.98 -10.14 26.27
N GLU A 335 8.94 -9.05 27.05
CA GLU A 335 9.59 -7.80 26.71
C GLU A 335 10.92 -8.15 26.05
N ARG A 336 11.07 -7.84 24.77
CA ARG A 336 12.39 -7.74 24.19
C ARG A 336 12.99 -6.49 24.81
N MET A 337 13.50 -6.60 26.05
CA MET A 337 13.85 -5.52 26.97
C MET A 337 13.77 -4.14 26.32
N LEU A 338 12.56 -3.56 26.27
CA LEU A 338 12.43 -2.14 26.52
C LEU A 338 12.40 -2.06 28.03
N SER A 339 13.57 -2.12 28.67
CA SER A 339 13.69 -1.65 30.03
C SER A 339 13.33 -0.15 30.00
N GLY A 340 12.08 0.12 30.30
CA GLY A 340 11.46 1.44 30.25
C GLY A 340 9.96 1.29 30.47
N GLN A 341 9.58 0.97 31.71
CA GLN A 341 8.20 0.89 32.16
C GLN A 341 7.41 2.12 31.72
N CYS A 342 6.29 1.91 31.03
CA CYS A 342 5.29 2.95 30.84
C CYS A 342 3.88 2.35 30.86
N GLY A 343 3.37 2.16 32.08
CA GLY A 343 1.99 1.78 32.36
C GLY A 343 1.12 3.01 32.65
N GLU A 344 -0.19 2.83 32.45
CA GLU A 344 -1.37 3.65 32.81
C GLU A 344 -1.19 5.13 33.23
N VAL A 345 -2.11 5.95 32.71
CA VAL A 345 -2.30 7.39 32.97
C VAL A 345 -2.04 7.75 34.44
N GLY A 346 -0.92 8.42 34.70
CA GLY A 346 -0.58 8.98 36.01
C GLY A 346 0.82 8.68 36.56
N GLN A 347 1.69 7.93 35.86
CA GLN A 347 3.11 7.80 36.25
C GLN A 347 4.03 8.84 35.55
N PRO A 348 5.13 9.30 36.20
CA PRO A 348 5.82 10.53 35.81
C PRO A 348 6.83 10.43 34.64
N ASP A 349 7.10 9.25 34.07
CA ASP A 349 8.27 9.05 33.18
C ASP A 349 7.93 8.56 31.75
N CYS A 350 6.69 8.77 31.27
CA CYS A 350 6.32 8.49 29.89
C CYS A 350 6.19 9.80 29.11
N ALA A 351 7.30 10.25 28.56
CA ALA A 351 7.28 11.44 27.72
C ALA A 351 6.59 11.09 26.39
N THR A 352 5.40 11.63 26.15
CA THR A 352 4.91 11.87 24.78
C THR A 352 5.60 13.14 24.24
N GLY A 353 5.41 13.46 22.97
CA GLY A 353 5.99 14.66 22.37
C GLY A 353 7.45 14.48 21.97
N THR A 354 8.21 15.58 21.91
CA THR A 354 9.56 15.55 21.35
C THR A 354 10.54 14.77 22.21
N GLU A 355 10.41 14.84 23.54
CA GLU A 355 11.27 14.11 24.46
C GLU A 355 11.08 12.59 24.34
N GLY A 356 9.83 12.14 24.22
CA GLY A 356 9.49 10.74 23.96
C GLY A 356 10.10 10.19 22.69
N ALA A 357 10.01 10.95 21.61
CA ALA A 357 10.55 10.57 20.32
C ALA A 357 12.09 10.47 20.34
N VAL A 358 12.76 11.39 21.05
CA VAL A 358 14.21 11.34 21.27
C VAL A 358 14.59 10.09 22.03
N GLN A 359 13.92 9.80 23.14
CA GLN A 359 14.18 8.60 23.94
C GLN A 359 13.96 7.32 23.12
N TRP A 360 12.86 7.24 22.39
CA TRP A 360 12.57 6.08 21.54
C TRP A 360 13.65 5.84 20.48
N LEU A 361 14.11 6.90 19.80
CA LEU A 361 15.20 6.78 18.84
C LEU A 361 16.50 6.31 19.52
N LEU A 362 16.86 6.88 20.67
CA LEU A 362 18.06 6.46 21.42
C LEU A 362 18.00 4.98 21.83
N THR A 363 16.86 4.49 22.28
CA THR A 363 16.69 3.09 22.72
C THR A 363 16.55 2.09 21.56
N THR A 364 16.17 2.57 20.37
CA THR A 364 15.96 1.72 19.18
C THR A 364 17.23 1.58 18.33
N GLN A 365 18.31 2.28 18.70
CA GLN A 365 19.60 2.15 18.02
C GLN A 365 20.13 0.72 18.12
N ARG A 366 20.57 0.16 17.00
CA ARG A 366 21.14 -1.18 16.94
C ARG A 366 22.55 -1.20 17.52
N ALA A 367 23.01 -2.38 17.89
CA ALA A 367 24.35 -2.58 18.48
C ALA A 367 25.50 -2.18 17.55
N ASP A 368 25.28 -2.15 16.24
CA ASP A 368 26.26 -1.69 15.25
C ASP A 368 26.26 -0.16 15.06
N GLY A 369 25.40 0.57 15.79
CA GLY A 369 25.24 2.02 15.71
C GLY A 369 24.19 2.48 14.69
N SER A 370 23.60 1.59 13.90
CA SER A 370 22.61 1.96 12.89
C SER A 370 21.18 2.03 13.44
N TRP A 371 20.31 2.72 12.71
CA TRP A 371 18.86 2.55 12.81
C TRP A 371 18.32 1.99 11.51
N ALA A 372 17.34 1.10 11.60
CA ALA A 372 16.56 0.73 10.44
C ALA A 372 15.21 0.11 10.79
N ASP A 373 14.20 0.51 10.02
CA ASP A 373 12.93 -0.19 9.92
C ASP A 373 13.11 -1.54 9.21
N LYS A 374 14.00 -1.59 8.20
CA LYS A 374 14.36 -2.79 7.43
C LYS A 374 15.86 -2.78 7.09
N PRO A 375 16.52 -3.93 6.86
CA PRO A 375 17.94 -3.95 6.46
C PRO A 375 18.26 -3.05 5.25
N GLN A 376 17.36 -2.98 4.26
CA GLN A 376 17.53 -2.22 3.03
C GLN A 376 17.37 -0.71 3.24
N THR A 377 16.67 -0.27 4.28
CA THR A 377 16.45 1.14 4.59
C THR A 377 17.45 1.69 5.61
N ALA A 378 18.39 0.85 6.08
CA ALA A 378 19.30 1.20 7.16
C ALA A 378 20.10 2.49 6.91
N VAL A 379 20.56 2.73 5.70
CA VAL A 379 21.27 3.98 5.36
C VAL A 379 20.34 5.19 5.53
N ARG A 380 19.16 5.14 4.92
CA ARG A 380 18.18 6.22 4.96
C ARG A 380 17.70 6.49 6.38
N ASP A 381 17.26 5.45 7.08
CA ASP A 381 16.67 5.56 8.42
C ASP A 381 17.73 6.03 9.43
N THR A 382 18.97 5.56 9.30
CA THR A 382 20.11 6.06 10.10
C THR A 382 20.36 7.55 9.84
N LEU A 383 20.36 7.99 8.58
CA LEU A 383 20.54 9.40 8.23
C LEU A 383 19.39 10.28 8.76
N LEU A 384 18.15 9.80 8.70
CA LEU A 384 16.99 10.49 9.26
C LEU A 384 17.09 10.60 10.78
N ALA A 385 17.44 9.51 11.47
CA ALA A 385 17.63 9.48 12.92
C ALA A 385 18.77 10.43 13.35
N ILE A 386 19.91 10.44 12.64
CA ILE A 386 20.99 11.39 12.89
C ILE A 386 20.48 12.82 12.77
N ALA A 387 19.80 13.17 11.66
CA ALA A 387 19.29 14.52 11.46
C ALA A 387 18.28 14.95 12.54
N ALA A 388 17.44 14.03 13.00
CA ALA A 388 16.48 14.28 14.07
C ALA A 388 17.16 14.48 15.43
N LEU A 389 18.10 13.61 15.79
CA LEU A 389 18.83 13.70 17.05
C LEU A 389 19.78 14.90 17.08
N GLN A 390 20.39 15.29 15.97
CA GLN A 390 21.19 16.51 15.87
C GLN A 390 20.34 17.77 16.06
N ALA A 391 19.11 17.78 15.55
CA ALA A 391 18.17 18.87 15.78
C ALA A 391 17.72 18.94 17.25
N ALA A 392 17.53 17.79 17.89
CA ALA A 392 17.09 17.70 19.28
C ALA A 392 18.20 17.95 20.30
N MET A 393 19.44 17.56 19.97
CA MET A 393 20.60 17.60 20.86
C MET A 393 21.80 18.25 20.14
N PRO A 394 21.82 19.59 20.02
CA PRO A 394 22.85 20.31 19.28
C PRO A 394 24.28 20.13 19.85
N ASP A 395 24.39 19.81 21.14
CA ASP A 395 25.67 19.56 21.82
C ASP A 395 26.28 18.19 21.50
N GLY A 396 25.55 17.34 20.74
CA GLY A 396 25.97 16.01 20.32
C GLY A 396 25.56 14.89 21.29
N HIS A 397 25.66 13.64 20.82
CA HIS A 397 25.36 12.43 21.60
C HIS A 397 26.16 11.24 21.05
N ALA A 398 26.61 10.33 21.92
CA ALA A 398 27.42 9.17 21.51
C ALA A 398 26.73 8.28 20.46
N SER A 399 25.39 8.18 20.51
CA SER A 399 24.59 7.49 19.49
C SER A 399 24.78 8.08 18.09
N ILE A 400 24.89 9.41 17.97
CA ILE A 400 25.12 10.07 16.69
C ILE A 400 26.52 9.72 16.17
N ASP A 401 27.54 9.74 17.05
CA ASP A 401 28.92 9.40 16.68
C ASP A 401 29.04 7.94 16.20
N GLN A 402 28.38 7.01 16.89
CA GLN A 402 28.35 5.60 16.51
C GLN A 402 27.69 5.39 15.14
N ALA A 403 26.60 6.11 14.87
CA ALA A 403 25.90 6.03 13.59
C ALA A 403 26.72 6.61 12.44
N ILE A 404 27.41 7.74 12.66
CA ILE A 404 28.34 8.32 11.67
C ILE A 404 29.49 7.35 11.40
N ALA A 405 30.04 6.71 12.44
CA ALA A 405 31.07 5.70 12.28
C ALA A 405 30.57 4.49 11.47
N TRP A 406 29.33 4.03 11.71
CA TRP A 406 28.70 2.97 10.93
C TRP A 406 28.55 3.38 9.46
N LEU A 407 28.03 4.58 9.16
CA LEU A 407 27.86 5.08 7.79
C LEU A 407 29.19 5.10 7.01
N ALA A 408 30.31 5.36 7.68
CA ALA A 408 31.64 5.34 7.06
C ALA A 408 32.08 3.93 6.60
N THR A 409 31.42 2.87 7.08
CA THR A 409 31.72 1.47 6.71
C THR A 409 30.76 0.89 5.68
N VAL A 410 29.64 1.57 5.41
CA VAL A 410 28.60 1.05 4.53
C VAL A 410 28.98 1.18 3.06
N THR A 411 28.75 0.11 2.30
CA THR A 411 28.76 0.15 0.83
C THR A 411 27.33 0.37 0.34
N PRO A 412 26.98 1.53 -0.22
CA PRO A 412 25.60 1.80 -0.66
C PRO A 412 25.24 0.99 -1.91
N ALA A 413 24.06 0.37 -1.88
CA ALA A 413 23.64 -0.60 -2.90
C ALA A 413 23.00 0.05 -4.13
N ASP A 414 22.20 1.11 -3.95
CA ASP A 414 21.31 1.67 -4.97
C ASP A 414 21.43 3.21 -5.08
N VAL A 415 20.68 3.81 -6.01
CA VAL A 415 20.71 5.27 -6.25
C VAL A 415 20.20 6.04 -5.04
N GLU A 416 19.17 5.54 -4.35
CA GLU A 416 18.58 6.15 -3.15
C GLU A 416 19.62 6.30 -2.04
N GLN A 417 20.32 5.21 -1.69
CA GLN A 417 21.34 5.22 -0.63
C GLN A 417 22.51 6.13 -0.99
N LYS A 418 22.95 6.10 -2.25
CA LYS A 418 24.05 6.97 -2.73
C LYS A 418 23.66 8.44 -2.66
N ALA A 419 22.48 8.79 -3.15
CA ALA A 419 21.96 10.15 -3.11
C ALA A 419 21.78 10.63 -1.66
N ALA A 420 21.22 9.80 -0.77
CA ALA A 420 21.03 10.14 0.63
C ALA A 420 22.36 10.41 1.36
N LEU A 421 23.38 9.55 1.16
CA LEU A 421 24.71 9.75 1.71
C LEU A 421 25.36 11.04 1.21
N LEU A 422 25.28 11.32 -0.10
CA LEU A 422 25.77 12.56 -0.70
C LEU A 422 25.02 13.79 -0.17
N GLN A 423 23.71 13.70 0.00
CA GLN A 423 22.90 14.80 0.50
C GLN A 423 23.22 15.13 1.96
N SER A 424 23.55 14.12 2.78
CA SER A 424 23.83 14.26 4.21
C SER A 424 25.07 15.10 4.53
N GLY A 425 26.10 15.04 3.68
CA GLY A 425 27.41 15.63 3.95
C GLY A 425 28.19 15.02 5.10
N LEU A 426 27.79 13.84 5.60
CA LEU A 426 28.43 13.15 6.73
C LEU A 426 29.57 12.19 6.32
N ILE A 427 29.73 11.93 5.01
CA ILE A 427 30.77 11.05 4.48
C ILE A 427 32.05 11.83 4.11
N GLY A 428 33.19 11.15 4.15
CA GLY A 428 34.48 11.74 3.78
C GLY A 428 34.58 12.05 2.27
N LEU A 429 35.44 13.02 1.92
CA LEU A 429 35.59 13.52 0.54
C LEU A 429 35.94 12.44 -0.51
N ALA A 430 36.71 11.43 -0.12
CA ALA A 430 37.06 10.34 -1.02
C ALA A 430 35.83 9.48 -1.36
N ALA A 431 35.01 9.13 -0.35
CA ALA A 431 33.76 8.39 -0.55
C ALA A 431 32.76 9.25 -1.34
N GLU A 432 32.63 10.53 -1.01
CA GLU A 432 31.78 11.48 -1.73
C GLU A 432 32.14 11.52 -3.24
N SER A 433 33.44 11.67 -3.55
CA SER A 433 33.92 11.71 -4.94
C SER A 433 33.65 10.40 -5.69
N ALA A 434 33.79 9.25 -5.01
CA ALA A 434 33.51 7.94 -5.59
C ALA A 434 32.02 7.75 -5.89
N LEU A 435 31.13 8.17 -4.98
CA LEU A 435 29.68 8.07 -5.18
C LEU A 435 29.20 9.01 -6.30
N VAL A 436 29.75 10.22 -6.41
CA VAL A 436 29.45 11.13 -7.54
C VAL A 436 29.86 10.49 -8.87
N ALA A 437 31.06 9.88 -8.94
CA ALA A 437 31.53 9.21 -10.15
C ALA A 437 30.66 8.01 -10.52
N ASP A 438 30.21 7.23 -9.53
CA ASP A 438 29.33 6.08 -9.73
C ASP A 438 27.92 6.49 -10.19
N LEU A 439 27.34 7.54 -9.58
CA LEU A 439 26.06 8.07 -10.04
C LEU A 439 26.13 8.60 -11.47
N ARG A 440 27.22 9.27 -11.86
CA ARG A 440 27.42 9.71 -13.25
C ARG A 440 27.41 8.57 -14.26
N GLN A 441 27.81 7.36 -13.87
CA GLN A 441 27.82 6.17 -14.73
C GLN A 441 26.47 5.44 -14.77
N THR A 442 25.58 5.70 -13.80
CA THR A 442 24.27 5.01 -13.68
C THR A 442 23.11 5.78 -14.32
N ARG A 443 23.39 6.87 -15.04
CA ARG A 443 22.38 7.64 -15.79
C ARG A 443 21.66 6.76 -16.83
N THR A 444 20.35 6.92 -16.95
CA THR A 444 19.57 6.11 -17.89
C THR A 444 19.68 6.64 -19.31
N PRO A 445 19.96 5.81 -20.34
CA PRO A 445 20.09 6.26 -21.73
C PRO A 445 18.75 6.52 -22.46
N PHE A 446 17.62 6.49 -21.76
CA PHE A 446 16.28 6.67 -22.33
C PHE A 446 15.51 7.73 -21.52
N GLY A 447 15.38 8.94 -22.06
CA GLY A 447 14.84 10.13 -21.36
C GLY A 447 15.76 11.34 -21.54
N SER A 448 15.54 12.41 -20.78
CA SER A 448 16.56 13.47 -20.65
C SER A 448 17.85 12.87 -20.10
N GLU A 449 19.01 13.31 -20.60
CA GLU A 449 20.34 12.74 -20.28
C GLU A 449 20.71 12.80 -18.78
N ALA A 450 19.96 13.56 -17.96
CA ALA A 450 20.10 13.66 -16.50
C ALA A 450 19.15 12.79 -15.66
N SER A 451 18.33 11.92 -16.24
CA SER A 451 17.41 11.08 -15.45
C SER A 451 18.06 9.82 -14.87
N PHE A 452 17.54 9.37 -13.72
CA PHE A 452 18.03 8.21 -12.97
C PHE A 452 16.92 7.18 -12.82
N GLY A 453 17.31 5.90 -12.73
CA GLY A 453 16.40 4.77 -12.59
C GLY A 453 17.08 3.59 -11.92
N ALA A 454 16.30 2.68 -11.36
CA ALA A 454 16.79 1.48 -10.67
C ALA A 454 17.79 0.71 -11.56
N GLN A 455 18.84 0.14 -10.95
CA GLN A 455 19.87 -0.60 -11.70
C GLN A 455 19.26 -1.66 -12.62
N GLY A 456 19.58 -1.60 -13.92
CA GLY A 456 19.05 -2.50 -14.95
C GLY A 456 17.70 -2.08 -15.56
N SER A 457 17.03 -1.07 -15.00
CA SER A 457 15.85 -0.45 -15.63
C SER A 457 16.27 0.43 -16.80
N ARG A 458 15.51 0.37 -17.89
CA ARG A 458 15.65 1.28 -19.05
C ARG A 458 14.77 2.53 -18.90
N ARG A 459 14.14 2.75 -17.75
CA ARG A 459 13.18 3.84 -17.52
C ARG A 459 13.62 4.77 -16.40
N ALA A 460 13.36 6.05 -16.59
CA ALA A 460 13.54 7.08 -15.57
C ALA A 460 12.53 6.91 -14.42
N SER A 461 13.04 7.02 -13.20
CA SER A 461 12.33 7.02 -11.94
C SER A 461 12.26 8.45 -11.39
N THR A 462 11.06 8.93 -11.06
CA THR A 462 10.93 10.28 -10.48
C THR A 462 11.64 10.34 -9.14
N LEU A 463 11.39 9.35 -8.27
CA LEU A 463 11.91 9.33 -6.91
C LEU A 463 13.44 9.42 -6.90
N GLU A 464 14.11 8.57 -7.68
CA GLU A 464 15.57 8.53 -7.74
C GLU A 464 16.14 9.79 -8.40
N THR A 465 15.50 10.29 -9.47
CA THR A 465 15.94 11.53 -10.13
C THR A 465 15.81 12.73 -9.19
N ALA A 466 14.74 12.82 -8.41
CA ALA A 466 14.51 13.86 -7.42
C ALA A 466 15.51 13.78 -6.25
N GLN A 467 15.83 12.57 -5.77
CA GLN A 467 16.85 12.36 -4.75
C GLN A 467 18.24 12.78 -5.24
N VAL A 468 18.61 12.47 -6.49
CA VAL A 468 19.89 12.90 -7.07
C VAL A 468 19.93 14.42 -7.29
N LEU A 469 18.81 15.05 -7.64
CA LEU A 469 18.69 16.51 -7.67
C LEU A 469 18.95 17.11 -6.28
N GLY A 470 18.30 16.60 -5.24
CA GLY A 470 18.52 17.04 -3.85
C GLY A 470 19.97 16.88 -3.39
N ALA A 471 20.59 15.74 -3.70
CA ALA A 471 22.01 15.50 -3.44
C ALA A 471 22.92 16.49 -4.18
N SER A 472 22.62 16.78 -5.45
CA SER A 472 23.39 17.72 -6.27
C SER A 472 23.29 19.15 -5.77
N VAL A 473 22.12 19.59 -5.31
CA VAL A 473 21.93 20.89 -4.66
C VAL A 473 22.75 20.97 -3.38
N SER A 474 22.71 19.93 -2.53
CA SER A 474 23.52 19.87 -1.30
C SER A 474 25.03 19.92 -1.58
N LEU A 475 25.50 19.19 -2.60
CA LEU A 475 26.90 19.25 -3.04
C LEU A 475 27.28 20.66 -3.47
N GLN A 476 26.48 21.30 -4.32
CA GLN A 476 26.74 22.66 -4.79
C GLN A 476 26.77 23.67 -3.64
N ALA A 477 25.84 23.57 -2.69
CA ALA A 477 25.81 24.42 -1.50
C ALA A 477 27.07 24.27 -0.62
N ARG A 478 27.70 23.09 -0.63
CA ARG A 478 28.97 22.80 0.06
C ARG A 478 30.21 23.08 -0.79
N GLY A 479 30.05 23.72 -1.96
CA GLY A 479 31.15 24.05 -2.87
C GLY A 479 31.73 22.84 -3.61
N ARG A 480 30.93 21.78 -3.78
CA ARG A 480 31.29 20.54 -4.49
C ARG A 480 30.63 20.50 -5.86
N GLU A 481 31.21 19.71 -6.75
CA GLU A 481 30.65 19.51 -8.08
C GLU A 481 29.38 18.65 -8.00
N PRO A 482 28.24 19.08 -8.59
CA PRO A 482 27.01 18.31 -8.57
C PRO A 482 27.12 17.05 -9.45
N VAL A 483 26.22 16.08 -9.26
CA VAL A 483 26.21 14.83 -10.05
C VAL A 483 25.96 15.14 -11.54
N ALA A 484 25.09 16.11 -11.81
CA ALA A 484 24.81 16.71 -13.12
C ALA A 484 24.48 18.20 -12.93
N PRO A 485 24.48 19.03 -14.00
CA PRO A 485 23.97 20.40 -13.92
C PRO A 485 22.57 20.46 -13.26
N ILE A 486 22.37 21.40 -12.33
CA ILE A 486 21.15 21.49 -11.52
C ILE A 486 19.92 21.79 -12.38
N ASP A 487 20.09 22.61 -13.40
CA ASP A 487 19.07 22.93 -14.41
C ASP A 487 18.64 21.70 -15.21
N GLU A 488 19.60 20.86 -15.62
CA GLU A 488 19.31 19.61 -16.34
C GLU A 488 18.54 18.60 -15.47
N LEU A 489 18.91 18.47 -14.19
CA LEU A 489 18.22 17.61 -13.22
C LEU A 489 16.82 18.14 -12.87
N LEU A 490 16.69 19.45 -12.68
CA LEU A 490 15.41 20.09 -12.43
C LEU A 490 14.47 19.87 -13.62
N GLU A 491 14.96 20.09 -14.84
CA GLU A 491 14.20 19.83 -16.06
C GLU A 491 13.81 18.35 -16.16
N ALA A 492 14.70 17.41 -15.83
CA ALA A 492 14.40 15.99 -15.80
C ALA A 492 13.26 15.66 -14.82
N VAL A 493 13.30 16.17 -13.58
CA VAL A 493 12.21 16.00 -12.61
C VAL A 493 10.92 16.61 -13.12
N VAL A 494 10.94 17.83 -13.64
CA VAL A 494 9.74 18.51 -14.15
C VAL A 494 9.14 17.76 -15.35
N ASN A 495 9.96 17.22 -16.25
CA ASN A 495 9.48 16.48 -17.42
C ASN A 495 8.90 15.10 -17.09
N LEU A 496 9.16 14.57 -15.89
CA LEU A 496 8.52 13.35 -15.38
C LEU A 496 7.12 13.60 -14.80
N ARG A 497 6.67 14.86 -14.71
CA ARG A 497 5.30 15.17 -14.29
C ARG A 497 4.29 14.74 -15.35
N GLN A 498 3.12 14.35 -14.89
CA GLN A 498 1.99 13.98 -15.75
C GLN A 498 0.70 14.57 -15.20
N ALA A 499 -0.35 14.66 -16.03
CA ALA A 499 -1.65 15.15 -15.58
C ALA A 499 -2.21 14.23 -14.48
N ASN A 500 -2.78 14.79 -13.42
CA ASN A 500 -3.44 14.02 -12.36
C ASN A 500 -4.83 13.56 -12.84
N PRO A 501 -5.06 12.25 -13.08
CA PRO A 501 -6.33 11.76 -13.58
C PRO A 501 -7.47 11.82 -12.54
N ALA A 502 -7.16 12.05 -11.26
CA ALA A 502 -8.16 12.20 -10.18
C ALA A 502 -8.70 13.64 -10.04
N ALA A 503 -8.19 14.61 -10.80
CA ALA A 503 -8.65 15.99 -10.78
C ALA A 503 -10.01 16.14 -11.49
N ASN A 504 -11.04 16.62 -10.78
CA ASN A 504 -12.35 16.91 -11.38
C ASN A 504 -12.85 18.33 -11.01
N PRO A 505 -13.02 19.26 -11.98
CA PRO A 505 -12.73 19.10 -13.40
C PRO A 505 -11.22 19.00 -13.65
N PRO A 506 -10.78 18.35 -14.75
CA PRO A 506 -9.41 18.40 -15.20
C PRO A 506 -9.08 19.83 -15.68
N SER A 507 -8.72 20.71 -14.74
CA SER A 507 -8.10 21.98 -15.06
C SER A 507 -6.60 21.77 -15.28
N ASP A 508 -5.98 22.61 -16.10
CA ASP A 508 -4.53 22.60 -16.42
C ASP A 508 -3.59 22.70 -15.19
N ALA A 509 -4.12 22.79 -13.96
CA ALA A 509 -3.42 23.11 -12.72
C ALA A 509 -3.18 21.92 -11.76
N GLN A 510 -3.47 20.67 -12.14
CA GLN A 510 -3.24 19.51 -11.26
C GLN A 510 -2.39 18.43 -11.98
N PHE A 511 -1.08 18.53 -11.80
CA PHE A 511 -0.12 17.50 -12.21
C PHE A 511 0.25 16.61 -11.01
N CYS A 512 0.88 15.48 -11.25
CA CYS A 512 1.48 14.64 -10.21
C CYS A 512 2.74 14.00 -10.78
N TRP A 513 3.49 13.32 -9.91
CA TRP A 513 4.55 12.45 -10.36
C TRP A 513 4.20 10.99 -10.10
N ALA A 514 4.41 10.18 -11.14
CA ALA A 514 4.42 8.74 -11.02
C ALA A 514 5.82 8.24 -10.64
N ARG A 515 5.89 7.01 -10.16
CA ARG A 515 7.16 6.37 -9.82
C ARG A 515 8.07 6.19 -11.05
N GLU A 516 7.49 5.80 -12.18
CA GLU A 516 8.14 5.77 -13.49
C GLU A 516 7.42 6.70 -14.48
N SER A 517 8.09 7.09 -15.57
CA SER A 517 7.58 8.01 -16.62
C SER A 517 6.24 7.65 -17.30
N ARG A 518 5.57 6.56 -16.90
CA ARG A 518 4.26 6.09 -17.40
C ARG A 518 3.38 5.39 -16.33
N GLY A 519 3.66 5.58 -15.04
CA GLY A 519 2.86 4.99 -13.94
C GLY A 519 1.67 5.86 -13.53
N GLY A 520 0.84 5.42 -12.57
CA GLY A 520 -0.15 6.28 -11.92
C GLY A 520 0.49 7.27 -10.95
N CYS A 521 -0.25 8.31 -10.53
CA CYS A 521 0.24 9.26 -9.51
C CYS A 521 0.67 8.52 -8.24
N ASP A 522 1.85 8.85 -7.72
CA ASP A 522 2.41 8.26 -6.52
C ASP A 522 2.75 9.38 -5.52
N GLY A 523 2.23 9.26 -4.30
CA GLY A 523 2.35 10.29 -3.27
C GLY A 523 3.81 10.55 -2.85
N LEU A 524 4.58 9.48 -2.68
CA LEU A 524 6.00 9.54 -2.34
C LEU A 524 6.84 10.18 -3.45
N SER A 525 6.64 9.77 -4.69
CA SER A 525 7.32 10.35 -5.85
C SER A 525 6.97 11.84 -6.02
N THR A 526 5.72 12.20 -5.75
CA THR A 526 5.25 13.59 -5.77
C THR A 526 5.93 14.40 -4.67
N LEU A 527 5.94 13.94 -3.41
CA LEU A 527 6.60 14.63 -2.31
C LEU A 527 8.11 14.78 -2.54
N ALA A 528 8.79 13.73 -3.02
CA ALA A 528 10.20 13.76 -3.34
C ALA A 528 10.52 14.77 -4.46
N ALA A 529 9.73 14.80 -5.53
CA ALA A 529 9.87 15.77 -6.62
C ALA A 529 9.69 17.20 -6.11
N LEU A 530 8.64 17.45 -5.32
CA LEU A 530 8.36 18.78 -4.77
C LEU A 530 9.44 19.22 -3.78
N ARG A 531 9.97 18.32 -2.95
CA ARG A 531 11.10 18.59 -2.06
C ARG A 531 12.35 18.98 -2.84
N ALA A 532 12.65 18.27 -3.92
CA ALA A 532 13.81 18.55 -4.76
C ALA A 532 13.66 19.88 -5.51
N ILE A 533 12.48 20.17 -6.05
CA ILE A 533 12.14 21.47 -6.67
C ILE A 533 12.31 22.60 -5.65
N ALA A 534 11.77 22.45 -4.43
CA ALA A 534 11.92 23.42 -3.36
C ALA A 534 13.39 23.71 -3.05
N ALA A 535 14.24 22.68 -3.02
CA ALA A 535 15.67 22.80 -2.75
C ALA A 535 16.43 23.64 -3.80
N VAL A 536 15.97 23.66 -5.06
CA VAL A 536 16.57 24.50 -6.12
C VAL A 536 16.25 25.98 -5.95
N GLY A 537 15.21 26.33 -5.17
CA GLY A 537 14.81 27.74 -4.95
C GLY A 537 14.01 28.33 -6.11
N VAL A 538 13.13 27.54 -6.72
CA VAL A 538 12.30 27.94 -7.87
C VAL A 538 11.33 29.07 -7.49
N THR A 539 11.13 30.05 -8.40
CA THR A 539 10.33 31.26 -8.12
C THR A 539 8.82 30.99 -8.00
N ALA A 540 8.11 31.86 -7.26
CA ALA A 540 6.68 31.77 -6.96
C ALA A 540 5.76 31.52 -8.18
N GLY A 541 6.12 31.98 -9.38
CA GLY A 541 5.31 31.77 -10.59
C GLY A 541 5.29 30.33 -11.12
N GLN A 542 6.24 29.47 -10.71
CA GLN A 542 6.23 28.03 -10.99
C GLN A 542 5.60 27.22 -9.84
N LEU A 543 5.29 27.87 -8.71
CA LEU A 543 4.77 27.26 -7.49
C LEU A 543 3.24 27.27 -7.38
N ASP A 544 2.54 28.08 -8.18
CA ASP A 544 1.07 28.12 -8.15
C ASP A 544 0.45 26.75 -8.49
N ASP A 545 1.02 26.03 -9.47
CA ASP A 545 0.63 24.65 -9.80
C ASP A 545 1.02 23.67 -8.67
N THR A 546 2.22 23.82 -8.09
CA THR A 546 2.73 22.97 -7.00
C THR A 546 1.90 23.07 -5.73
N ARG A 547 1.43 24.28 -5.41
CA ARG A 547 0.59 24.53 -4.25
C ARG A 547 -0.70 23.72 -4.34
N GLY A 548 -1.38 23.73 -5.48
CA GLY A 548 -2.60 22.93 -5.69
C GLY A 548 -2.38 21.44 -5.42
N ILE A 549 -1.29 20.89 -5.97
CA ILE A 549 -0.91 19.48 -5.87
C ILE A 549 -0.66 19.06 -4.41
N LEU A 550 0.16 19.82 -3.69
CA LEU A 550 0.52 19.51 -2.31
C LEU A 550 -0.67 19.56 -1.36
N LEU A 551 -1.65 20.41 -1.69
CA LEU A 551 -2.86 20.59 -0.92
C LEU A 551 -3.93 19.52 -1.19
N SER A 552 -3.98 19.01 -2.42
CA SER A 552 -4.84 17.89 -2.81
C SER A 552 -4.24 16.51 -2.51
N LEU A 553 -2.97 16.46 -2.10
CA LEU A 553 -2.30 15.19 -1.81
C LEU A 553 -2.94 14.52 -0.59
N GLU A 554 -3.55 13.36 -0.80
CA GLU A 554 -3.94 12.45 0.29
C GLU A 554 -2.69 11.70 0.75
N VAL A 555 -2.39 11.79 2.04
CA VAL A 555 -1.23 11.12 2.67
C VAL A 555 -1.73 10.26 3.81
N ASP A 556 -1.07 9.13 4.04
CA ASP A 556 -1.36 8.22 5.14
C ASP A 556 -1.21 8.94 6.49
N PRO A 557 -2.14 8.75 7.45
CA PRO A 557 -2.00 9.25 8.82
C PRO A 557 -0.87 8.58 9.64
N ASP A 558 -0.15 7.59 9.13
CA ASP A 558 0.94 6.85 9.81
C ASP A 558 2.16 7.70 10.26
N GLY A 559 2.25 8.95 9.80
CA GLY A 559 3.18 9.98 10.31
C GLY A 559 4.36 10.29 9.39
N ALA A 560 4.86 9.33 8.59
CA ALA A 560 6.03 9.56 7.74
C ALA A 560 5.72 10.48 6.56
N GLN A 561 4.72 10.12 5.75
CA GLN A 561 4.28 10.92 4.60
C GLN A 561 3.63 12.23 5.03
N LEU A 562 2.95 12.20 6.19
CA LEU A 562 2.38 13.39 6.80
C LEU A 562 3.46 14.40 7.22
N ALA A 563 4.51 13.95 7.91
CA ALA A 563 5.64 14.80 8.26
C ALA A 563 6.40 15.29 7.02
N GLU A 564 6.64 14.42 6.03
CA GLU A 564 7.31 14.80 4.79
C GLU A 564 6.51 15.86 4.03
N ARG A 565 5.18 15.72 3.93
CA ARG A 565 4.29 16.73 3.36
C ARG A 565 4.43 18.07 4.07
N LEU A 566 4.44 18.06 5.40
CA LEU A 566 4.60 19.25 6.23
C LEU A 566 5.94 19.95 5.97
N HIS A 567 7.04 19.19 5.89
CA HIS A 567 8.37 19.72 5.53
C HIS A 567 8.38 20.36 4.13
N VAL A 568 7.74 19.72 3.15
CA VAL A 568 7.63 20.28 1.79
C VAL A 568 6.78 21.56 1.79
N MET A 569 5.67 21.59 2.52
CA MET A 569 4.83 22.80 2.66
C MET A 569 5.63 23.96 3.24
N GLN A 570 6.45 23.71 4.27
CA GLN A 570 7.31 24.73 4.85
C GLN A 570 8.39 25.20 3.85
N ALA A 571 9.06 24.27 3.16
CA ALA A 571 10.10 24.61 2.18
C ALA A 571 9.57 25.46 1.02
N LEU A 572 8.28 25.33 0.70
CA LEU A 572 7.59 26.12 -0.32
C LEU A 572 6.93 27.41 0.20
N GLY A 573 7.18 27.78 1.46
CA GLY A 573 6.64 29.01 2.04
C GLY A 573 5.14 28.94 2.38
N LEU A 574 4.59 27.74 2.52
CA LEU A 574 3.17 27.51 2.90
C LEU A 574 3.00 27.27 4.40
N ALA A 575 3.98 27.64 5.23
CA ALA A 575 3.99 27.36 6.66
C ALA A 575 2.76 27.93 7.42
N ASP A 576 2.21 29.06 6.93
CA ASP A 576 1.06 29.76 7.50
C ASP A 576 -0.30 29.34 6.90
N ASP A 577 -0.33 28.35 5.99
CA ASP A 577 -1.59 27.84 5.42
C ASP A 577 -2.41 27.14 6.52
N ALA A 578 -3.70 27.44 6.62
CA ALA A 578 -4.57 26.95 7.70
C ALA A 578 -4.60 25.40 7.82
N ARG A 579 -4.36 24.68 6.72
CA ARG A 579 -4.29 23.21 6.73
C ARG A 579 -3.06 22.67 7.43
N VAL A 580 -1.97 23.44 7.49
CA VAL A 580 -0.76 23.03 8.19
C VAL A 580 -1.02 22.83 9.67
N GLN A 581 -1.90 23.64 10.29
CA GLN A 581 -2.30 23.44 11.68
C GLN A 581 -3.11 22.15 11.87
N ALA A 582 -4.03 21.84 10.94
CA ALA A 582 -4.80 20.60 10.98
C ALA A 582 -3.90 19.37 10.81
N LEU A 583 -2.96 19.40 9.86
CA LEU A 583 -2.00 18.33 9.62
C LEU A 583 -1.02 18.16 10.80
N ASP A 584 -0.58 19.26 11.43
CA ASP A 584 0.22 19.23 12.67
C ASP A 584 -0.55 18.56 13.82
N GLY A 585 -1.83 18.90 13.98
CA GLY A 585 -2.72 18.26 14.96
C GLY A 585 -2.87 16.75 14.71
N SER A 586 -3.09 16.34 13.46
CA SER A 586 -3.15 14.93 13.08
C SER A 586 -1.83 14.20 13.34
N LEU A 587 -0.69 14.85 13.04
CA LEU A 587 0.63 14.30 13.29
C LEU A 587 0.82 14.04 14.78
N ARG A 588 0.51 15.01 15.65
CA ARG A 588 0.61 14.84 17.11
C ARG A 588 -0.30 13.74 17.64
N ALA A 589 -1.52 13.65 17.11
CA ALA A 589 -2.49 12.62 17.51
C ALA A 589 -2.06 11.20 17.11
N ALA A 590 -1.21 11.08 16.08
CA ALA A 590 -0.68 9.79 15.62
C ALA A 590 0.49 9.25 16.46
N GLN A 591 1.02 10.02 17.42
CA GLN A 591 2.12 9.56 18.26
C GLN A 591 1.65 8.46 19.21
N ARG A 592 2.42 7.37 19.25
CA ARG A 592 2.18 6.24 20.15
C ARG A 592 2.68 6.56 21.56
N VAL A 593 2.14 5.82 22.53
CA VAL A 593 2.54 5.92 23.94
C VAL A 593 4.01 5.57 24.20
N ASP A 594 4.65 4.85 23.28
CA ASP A 594 6.08 4.54 23.32
C ASP A 594 6.97 5.69 22.79
N GLY A 595 6.37 6.82 22.38
CA GLY A 595 7.08 7.99 21.85
C GLY A 595 7.29 7.95 20.34
N SER A 596 7.01 6.83 19.66
CA SER A 596 7.22 6.66 18.22
C SER A 596 6.00 7.03 17.38
N TRP A 597 6.22 7.23 16.08
CA TRP A 597 5.18 7.20 15.06
C TRP A 597 5.23 5.85 14.34
N ALA A 598 4.10 5.14 14.33
CA ALA A 598 3.95 3.81 13.73
C ALA A 598 4.97 2.74 14.16
N GLY A 599 5.74 2.96 15.24
CA GLY A 599 6.89 2.08 15.58
C GLY A 599 8.03 2.15 14.56
N SER A 600 8.07 3.18 13.72
CA SER A 600 9.01 3.35 12.62
C SER A 600 10.04 4.43 12.93
N VAL A 601 11.32 4.14 12.66
CA VAL A 601 12.44 5.09 12.72
C VAL A 601 12.21 6.24 11.76
N SER A 602 11.87 5.94 10.50
CA SER A 602 11.70 6.98 9.48
C SER A 602 10.54 7.92 9.82
N ALA A 603 9.39 7.38 10.23
CA ALA A 603 8.24 8.16 10.66
C ALA A 603 8.55 9.00 11.91
N THR A 604 9.19 8.40 12.93
CA THR A 604 9.52 9.07 14.19
C THR A 604 10.55 10.18 13.98
N ALA A 605 11.58 9.94 13.18
CA ALA A 605 12.62 10.93 12.90
C ALA A 605 12.11 12.14 12.10
N GLU A 606 11.32 11.92 11.04
CA GLU A 606 10.76 13.03 10.25
C GLU A 606 9.73 13.83 11.07
N SER A 607 8.90 13.16 11.88
CA SER A 607 7.95 13.81 12.79
C SER A 607 8.65 14.63 13.87
N LEU A 608 9.67 14.07 14.52
CA LEU A 608 10.48 14.78 15.50
C LEU A 608 11.13 16.04 14.91
N ARG A 609 11.73 15.92 13.72
CA ARG A 609 12.33 17.07 13.02
C ARG A 609 11.33 18.18 12.76
N TRP A 610 10.11 17.81 12.34
CA TRP A 610 9.03 18.78 12.13
C TRP A 610 8.66 19.50 13.43
N LEU A 611 8.45 18.75 14.51
CA LEU A 611 8.04 19.31 15.80
C LEU A 611 9.09 20.25 16.39
N ILE A 612 10.38 19.90 16.29
CA ILE A 612 11.51 20.75 16.74
C ILE A 612 11.60 22.03 15.91
N ALA A 613 11.47 21.93 14.58
CA ALA A 613 11.60 23.08 13.68
C ALA A 613 10.57 24.19 13.95
N ARG A 614 9.49 23.89 14.67
CA ARG A 614 8.44 24.84 15.03
C ARG A 614 8.52 25.39 16.45
N ASN A 615 9.51 24.96 17.24
CA ASN A 615 9.75 25.46 18.59
C ASN A 615 8.48 25.34 19.49
N LEU A 616 7.71 24.26 19.29
CA LEU A 616 6.44 24.04 20.00
C LEU A 616 6.72 23.26 21.30
N PRO A 617 6.58 23.86 22.49
CA PRO A 617 6.71 23.12 23.75
C PRO A 617 5.62 22.05 23.86
N ASP A 618 5.93 20.96 24.57
CA ASP A 618 4.98 19.88 24.88
C ASP A 618 3.72 20.44 25.54
N LEU A 619 2.66 20.57 24.74
CA LEU A 619 1.33 20.78 25.27
C LEU A 619 0.73 19.39 25.47
N GLN A 620 0.64 19.01 26.76
CA GLN A 620 -0.22 17.91 27.19
C GLN A 620 -1.61 18.03 26.56
N PRO A 621 -2.32 16.91 26.33
CA PRO A 621 -3.68 16.95 25.81
C PRO A 621 -4.54 17.79 26.76
N ALA A 622 -5.03 18.92 26.26
CA ALA A 622 -6.11 19.64 26.93
C ALA A 622 -7.28 18.67 27.03
N GLY A 623 -7.83 18.53 28.25
CA GLY A 623 -9.02 17.74 28.50
C GLY A 623 -10.20 18.18 27.62
N PRO A 624 -11.33 17.44 27.67
CA PRO A 624 -12.47 17.70 26.81
C PRO A 624 -12.88 19.18 26.91
N ILE A 625 -12.99 19.83 25.76
CA ILE A 625 -13.51 21.19 25.64
C ILE A 625 -14.95 21.15 26.14
N GLU A 626 -15.19 21.67 27.34
CA GLU A 626 -16.54 22.03 27.78
C GLU A 626 -17.04 23.15 26.86
N VAL A 627 -18.04 22.82 26.06
CA VAL A 627 -18.78 23.80 25.27
C VAL A 627 -19.68 24.54 26.27
N ASP A 628 -19.27 25.74 26.68
CA ASP A 628 -20.12 26.62 27.48
C ASP A 628 -21.43 26.87 26.73
N ALA A 629 -22.54 26.38 27.31
CA ALA A 629 -23.87 26.68 26.81
C ALA A 629 -24.10 28.21 26.87
N PRO A 630 -24.78 28.82 25.87
CA PRO A 630 -24.98 30.25 25.84
C PRO A 630 -25.76 30.70 27.08
N SER A 631 -25.15 31.63 27.80
CA SER A 631 -25.68 32.22 29.02
C SER A 631 -27.03 32.90 28.74
N SER A 632 -27.97 32.61 29.62
CA SER A 632 -29.29 33.19 29.74
C SER A 632 -29.31 34.70 29.54
N VAL A 633 -30.22 35.15 28.68
CA VAL A 633 -30.70 36.53 28.57
C VAL A 633 -31.16 37.01 29.95
N VAL A 634 -30.39 37.90 30.56
CA VAL A 634 -30.85 38.79 31.62
C VAL A 634 -31.34 40.06 30.94
N GLY A 635 -32.65 40.21 30.84
CA GLY A 635 -33.27 41.49 30.51
C GLY A 635 -33.11 42.48 31.64
N LEU A 636 -33.17 43.77 31.31
CA LEU A 636 -33.60 44.91 32.13
C LEU A 636 -33.50 46.18 31.25
N PRO A 637 -34.36 47.20 31.38
CA PRO A 637 -35.74 47.27 31.86
C PRO A 637 -36.80 47.25 30.74
#